data_AF-A0AAE4A194-F1
#
_entry.id   AF-A0AAE4A194-F1
#
_cell.length_a   1.000
_cell.length_b   1.000
_cell.length_c   1.000
_cell.angle_alpha   90.00
_cell.angle_beta   90.00
_cell.angle_gamma   90.00
#
_symmetry.space_group_name_H-M   'P 1'
#
loop_
_entity.id
_entity.type
_entity.pdbx_description
1 polymer ?
#
loop_
_entity_poly.entity_id
_entity_poly.type
_entity_poly.pdbx_seq_one_letter_code
_entity_poly.pdbx_strand_id
1 'polypeptide(L)'
;MQLVLENFGYTAGGWRVERHPRFVTDLTGDGVADIIGFGDAGAWVSANKGGGTFNDQFLGVTNFGFTAGGWRVDRHPRVLADITGDGRPDIVGFGDGGVWVSFNDGNGRFTEPRLAVRNFGYSAGGWRVEQHPRFVADLTGDGRGDLVGFGNGGVWVSLNNGDGTFGAPRLAVPNFGYDAGGWRVERHPRFVTDVTGDGRADIVGFGDGGVWVARNNGDGTFADPVLAVPNFGHTAGGWRVERHPRLLADTTGDGRPDVVGFGDGGVWVSRNDGNGGFGTPTMVLANFAYGAGGWRVERHPRFVTDLTGDGRADIVGFGDGGVWVSLNNGDGTFGPARMVIANFAYDAGGWRVERHPRVLADVTGDGRPDIVGFGDGGVWTAHNNGDGTFQRVRIRRDIWELQADGPWDPITLAYARAVRAMQARPLTDPRSWEYQGAIHGRTGQPPAGAIWNECQHGSWYFLPWHRGYLYYFEEIVRAEVIAQGGPADWALPYWNYAIPGRAALPPAFRERTMPDGSPNPLFVADRNPSMNNGATLPSTSTTAARAMAHTTFTPPPAPGFGGGRTTPQHFFNLGGELEFTPHNGIHVLIGGWMGDPDLAALDPIFWLHHANVDRLWSSWLALGGGRADPADTAWRNQSWPFYDADGDRVTITNAQMVDTALHLGYVYQDGVAPGARAMQEPIMSAPSDGEPEFVGASDRPITLAGTPVRVEVPIDGPTAAGRRTAAAAPAQVLLNLEDVAAERSPATVYEVYVRPIGSPDAVPYHVGNVSFFGIEHVTRATSAGDGPHGFRRTFDISAWVADLRDRGEWSDQGAAVSFRPVVVEIPPDVRASADAALADAAVEAQSVPVTIGRVSIFYR
;
A
#
# COMPACT_ATOMS: atom_id res chain seq x y z
N MET A 1 7.29 5.35 4.63
CA MET A 1 8.11 5.34 3.41
C MET A 1 8.08 3.96 2.81
N GLN A 2 8.15 3.86 1.49
CA GLN A 2 8.05 2.62 0.73
C GLN A 2 9.10 2.60 -0.37
N LEU A 3 9.69 1.43 -0.66
CA LEU A 3 10.52 1.22 -1.84
C LEU A 3 9.58 1.01 -3.03
N VAL A 4 9.68 1.88 -4.03
CA VAL A 4 8.79 1.87 -5.20
C VAL A 4 9.48 1.44 -6.48
N LEU A 5 10.81 1.42 -6.49
CA LEU A 5 11.61 1.00 -7.63
C LEU A 5 13.00 0.52 -7.19
N GLU A 6 13.43 -0.67 -7.60
CA GLU A 6 14.74 -1.27 -7.27
C GLU A 6 15.85 -0.85 -8.26
N ASN A 7 15.84 0.41 -8.69
CA ASN A 7 16.86 1.02 -9.53
C ASN A 7 16.96 2.52 -9.21
N PHE A 8 17.74 3.28 -9.98
CA PHE A 8 18.06 4.69 -9.68
C PHE A 8 18.74 4.91 -8.32
N GLY A 9 19.07 3.83 -7.60
CA GLY A 9 19.70 3.84 -6.29
C GLY A 9 21.22 3.85 -6.36
N TYR A 10 21.85 4.18 -5.24
CA TYR A 10 23.31 4.24 -5.15
C TYR A 10 23.94 2.83 -5.33
N THR A 11 23.43 1.84 -4.61
CA THR A 11 23.88 0.45 -4.75
C THR A 11 23.10 -0.26 -5.85
N ALA A 12 21.77 -0.22 -5.77
CA ALA A 12 20.88 -0.76 -6.79
C ALA A 12 20.85 0.16 -8.03
N GLY A 13 21.53 -0.26 -9.10
CA GLY A 13 21.65 0.51 -10.35
C GLY A 13 22.93 1.35 -10.47
N GLY A 14 23.73 1.48 -9.42
CA GLY A 14 25.06 2.11 -9.49
C GLY A 14 25.04 3.63 -9.72
N TRP A 15 23.97 4.32 -9.32
CA TRP A 15 23.81 5.75 -9.55
C TRP A 15 24.71 6.59 -8.63
N ARG A 16 25.25 7.69 -9.14
CA ARG A 16 26.28 8.51 -8.48
C ARG A 16 25.95 9.98 -8.66
N VAL A 17 25.92 10.78 -7.60
CA VAL A 17 25.53 12.19 -7.68
C VAL A 17 26.50 12.98 -8.58
N GLU A 18 27.78 12.64 -8.53
CA GLU A 18 28.85 13.28 -9.31
C GLU A 18 28.90 12.87 -10.79
N ARG A 19 28.06 11.92 -11.22
CA ARG A 19 28.02 11.45 -12.62
C ARG A 19 26.63 11.47 -13.23
N HIS A 20 25.64 11.09 -12.43
CA HIS A 20 24.30 10.72 -12.85
C HIS A 20 23.22 11.60 -12.18
N PRO A 21 22.94 12.80 -12.75
CA PRO A 21 21.79 13.60 -12.35
C PRO A 21 20.49 12.83 -12.50
N ARG A 22 19.56 13.07 -11.59
CA ARG A 22 18.23 12.45 -11.52
C ARG A 22 17.20 13.53 -11.21
N PHE A 23 16.05 13.43 -11.85
CA PHE A 23 14.94 14.37 -11.76
C PHE A 23 13.64 13.61 -11.59
N VAL A 24 12.65 14.29 -11.01
CA VAL A 24 11.29 13.80 -10.85
C VAL A 24 10.37 14.87 -11.44
N THR A 25 9.66 14.55 -12.52
CA THR A 25 8.81 15.49 -13.27
C THR A 25 7.83 14.70 -14.14
N ASP A 26 6.66 15.26 -14.43
CA ASP A 26 5.72 14.68 -15.38
C ASP A 26 6.32 14.71 -16.80
N LEU A 27 6.74 13.56 -17.33
CA LEU A 27 7.31 13.42 -18.68
C LEU A 27 6.25 12.97 -19.68
N THR A 28 5.24 12.24 -19.23
CA THR A 28 4.16 11.70 -20.08
C THR A 28 3.04 12.71 -20.31
N GLY A 29 2.91 13.71 -19.44
CA GLY A 29 1.84 14.70 -19.44
C GLY A 29 0.53 14.15 -18.84
N ASP A 30 0.61 13.15 -17.96
CA ASP A 30 -0.54 12.51 -17.33
C ASP A 30 -0.90 13.08 -15.95
N GLY A 31 -0.15 14.10 -15.50
CA GLY A 31 -0.36 14.78 -14.23
C GLY A 31 0.30 14.10 -13.03
N VAL A 32 1.04 13.01 -13.22
CA VAL A 32 1.85 12.37 -12.16
C VAL A 32 3.33 12.47 -12.50
N ALA A 33 4.18 12.74 -11.50
CA ALA A 33 5.60 12.90 -11.77
C ALA A 33 6.31 11.54 -12.02
N ASP A 34 7.04 11.48 -13.13
CA ASP A 34 7.91 10.38 -13.55
C ASP A 34 9.34 10.53 -13.03
N ILE A 35 10.14 9.47 -13.18
CA ILE A 35 11.57 9.51 -12.87
C ILE A 35 12.39 9.51 -14.16
N ILE A 36 13.35 10.42 -14.25
CA ILE A 36 14.39 10.39 -15.29
C ILE A 36 15.77 10.55 -14.67
N GLY A 37 16.72 9.74 -15.14
CA GLY A 37 18.11 9.81 -14.73
C GLY A 37 19.06 9.71 -15.91
N PHE A 38 20.11 10.53 -15.88
CA PHE A 38 21.16 10.51 -16.89
C PHE A 38 22.28 9.55 -16.47
N GLY A 39 22.13 8.27 -16.81
CA GLY A 39 23.06 7.19 -16.45
C GLY A 39 24.30 7.10 -17.35
N ASP A 40 24.96 5.95 -17.36
CA ASP A 40 26.14 5.73 -18.22
C ASP A 40 25.78 5.63 -19.70
N ALA A 41 24.73 4.88 -20.03
CA ALA A 41 24.32 4.57 -21.41
C ALA A 41 23.41 5.63 -22.06
N GLY A 42 22.87 6.56 -21.27
CA GLY A 42 22.02 7.64 -21.76
C GLY A 42 21.01 8.12 -20.72
N ALA A 43 19.89 8.69 -21.17
CA ALA A 43 18.79 9.08 -20.29
C ALA A 43 17.83 7.89 -20.09
N TRP A 44 17.66 7.47 -18.85
CA TRP A 44 16.77 6.40 -18.41
C TRP A 44 15.51 6.99 -17.82
N VAL A 45 14.36 6.43 -18.18
CA VAL A 45 13.05 6.85 -17.70
C VAL A 45 12.35 5.69 -17.03
N SER A 46 11.60 6.00 -15.98
CA SER A 46 10.63 5.11 -15.35
C SER A 46 9.35 5.91 -15.17
N ALA A 47 8.34 5.57 -15.98
CA ALA A 47 7.06 6.25 -15.97
C ALA A 47 6.24 5.82 -14.76
N ASN A 48 5.57 6.77 -14.12
CA ASN A 48 4.65 6.56 -13.02
C ASN A 48 3.36 5.89 -13.52
N LYS A 49 2.76 5.04 -12.69
CA LYS A 49 1.50 4.31 -12.98
C LYS A 49 0.30 4.96 -12.27
N GLY A 50 0.53 6.02 -11.51
CA GLY A 50 -0.39 6.59 -10.53
C GLY A 50 -0.20 5.98 -9.13
N GLY A 51 -0.66 6.71 -8.11
CA GLY A 51 -0.64 6.28 -6.71
C GLY A 51 0.76 6.06 -6.11
N GLY A 52 1.80 6.66 -6.71
CA GLY A 52 3.19 6.56 -6.24
C GLY A 52 3.95 5.31 -6.70
N THR A 53 3.47 4.58 -7.71
CA THR A 53 4.16 3.38 -8.25
C THR A 53 4.75 3.60 -9.62
N PHE A 54 5.82 2.88 -9.94
CA PHE A 54 6.60 3.12 -11.15
C PHE A 54 6.70 1.86 -12.03
N ASN A 55 6.85 2.07 -13.33
CA ASN A 55 7.23 1.04 -14.30
C ASN A 55 8.72 0.68 -14.16
N ASP A 56 9.11 -0.47 -14.69
CA ASP A 56 10.53 -0.76 -14.86
C ASP A 56 11.21 0.32 -15.70
N GLN A 57 12.47 0.62 -15.38
CA GLN A 57 13.21 1.62 -16.14
C GLN A 57 13.48 1.15 -17.57
N PHE A 58 13.45 2.07 -18.52
CA PHE A 58 13.88 1.85 -19.89
C PHE A 58 14.77 2.99 -20.37
N LEU A 59 15.55 2.75 -21.42
CA LEU A 59 16.42 3.75 -22.02
C LEU A 59 15.59 4.64 -22.96
N GLY A 60 15.40 5.91 -22.59
CA GLY A 60 14.64 6.88 -23.37
C GLY A 60 15.42 7.42 -24.57
N VAL A 61 16.74 7.63 -24.43
CA VAL A 61 17.65 8.00 -25.53
C VAL A 61 19.11 7.61 -25.23
N THR A 62 19.84 7.15 -26.25
CA THR A 62 21.26 6.72 -26.18
C THR A 62 22.26 7.88 -26.23
N ASN A 63 22.01 8.96 -25.48
CA ASN A 63 22.88 10.12 -25.34
C ASN A 63 22.61 10.80 -23.99
N PHE A 64 23.23 11.94 -23.69
CA PHE A 64 23.19 12.63 -22.39
C PHE A 64 23.77 11.84 -21.21
N GLY A 65 24.29 10.64 -21.48
CA GLY A 65 24.89 9.75 -20.50
C GLY A 65 26.35 10.07 -20.23
N PHE A 66 26.87 9.54 -19.13
CA PHE A 66 28.26 9.75 -18.74
C PHE A 66 29.23 9.08 -19.74
N THR A 67 28.96 7.83 -20.11
CA THR A 67 29.76 7.10 -21.09
C THR A 67 29.25 7.38 -22.50
N ALA A 68 27.96 7.17 -22.75
CA ALA A 68 27.31 7.48 -24.01
C ALA A 68 27.05 8.99 -24.14
N GLY A 69 27.79 9.66 -25.03
CA GLY A 69 27.72 11.10 -25.26
C GLY A 69 28.73 11.93 -24.45
N GLY A 70 29.44 11.34 -23.49
CA GLY A 70 30.56 12.00 -22.80
C GLY A 70 30.14 13.11 -21.82
N TRP A 71 28.93 13.07 -21.28
CA TRP A 71 28.40 14.13 -20.42
C TRP A 71 29.04 14.10 -19.02
N ARG A 72 29.23 15.27 -18.41
CA ARG A 72 29.99 15.44 -17.17
C ARG A 72 29.30 16.47 -16.29
N VAL A 73 29.03 16.15 -15.02
CA VAL A 73 28.28 17.06 -14.12
C VAL A 73 29.04 18.36 -13.87
N ASP A 74 30.38 18.31 -13.81
CA ASP A 74 31.26 19.46 -13.60
C ASP A 74 31.42 20.36 -14.84
N ARG A 75 30.89 19.97 -16.01
CA ARG A 75 31.03 20.74 -17.27
C ARG A 75 29.71 21.01 -17.99
N HIS A 76 28.84 20.01 -17.99
CA HIS A 76 27.68 19.91 -18.86
C HIS A 76 26.37 19.83 -18.05
N PRO A 77 25.79 20.99 -17.69
CA PRO A 77 24.44 21.04 -17.15
C PRO A 77 23.44 20.37 -18.09
N ARG A 78 22.50 19.65 -17.48
CA ARG A 78 21.36 19.00 -18.13
C ARG A 78 20.14 19.41 -17.33
N VAL A 79 19.12 19.89 -18.02
CA VAL A 79 17.84 20.31 -17.43
C VAL A 79 16.70 19.78 -18.28
N LEU A 80 15.51 19.80 -17.70
CA LEU A 80 14.27 19.43 -18.34
C LEU A 80 13.42 20.69 -18.47
N ALA A 81 12.94 21.00 -19.66
CA ALA A 81 12.14 22.18 -19.93
C ALA A 81 11.30 21.98 -21.18
N ASP A 82 10.09 22.52 -21.20
CA ASP A 82 9.23 22.49 -22.38
C ASP A 82 9.78 23.46 -23.44
N ILE A 83 10.41 22.93 -24.48
CA ILE A 83 10.96 23.72 -25.59
C ILE A 83 9.93 23.85 -26.71
N THR A 84 8.91 22.98 -26.76
CA THR A 84 7.94 22.94 -27.85
C THR A 84 6.63 23.66 -27.54
N GLY A 85 6.32 23.87 -26.26
CA GLY A 85 5.06 24.42 -25.75
C GLY A 85 3.95 23.38 -25.67
N ASP A 86 4.29 22.09 -25.59
CA ASP A 86 3.32 20.99 -25.56
C ASP A 86 2.96 20.51 -24.15
N GLY A 87 3.50 21.18 -23.12
CA GLY A 87 3.30 20.88 -21.70
C GLY A 87 4.20 19.75 -21.19
N ARG A 88 5.04 19.14 -22.04
CA ARG A 88 5.94 18.06 -21.66
C ARG A 88 7.39 18.54 -21.72
N PRO A 89 8.19 18.29 -20.68
CA PRO A 89 9.55 18.76 -20.69
C PRO A 89 10.45 17.91 -21.60
N ASP A 90 11.28 18.60 -22.37
CA ASP A 90 12.32 18.06 -23.25
C ASP A 90 13.68 18.02 -22.53
N ILE A 91 14.63 17.24 -23.06
CA ILE A 91 16.01 17.27 -22.56
C ILE A 91 16.75 18.43 -23.20
N VAL A 92 17.28 19.33 -22.36
CA VAL A 92 18.21 20.40 -22.76
C VAL A 92 19.56 20.17 -22.11
N GLY A 93 20.59 19.95 -22.94
CA GLY A 93 21.96 19.71 -22.49
C GLY A 93 22.93 20.78 -22.98
N PHE A 94 23.65 21.42 -22.04
CA PHE A 94 24.70 22.38 -22.33
C PHE A 94 26.06 21.66 -22.48
N GLY A 95 26.31 21.08 -23.66
CA GLY A 95 27.48 20.24 -23.95
C GLY A 95 28.75 21.02 -24.33
N ASP A 96 29.75 20.33 -24.87
CA ASP A 96 31.00 20.97 -25.34
C ASP A 96 30.76 21.91 -26.53
N GLY A 97 30.06 21.44 -27.55
CA GLY A 97 29.83 22.15 -28.81
C GLY A 97 28.69 23.17 -28.80
N GLY A 98 27.96 23.28 -27.68
CA GLY A 98 26.83 24.20 -27.53
C GLY A 98 25.64 23.55 -26.81
N VAL A 99 24.44 24.08 -27.06
CA VAL A 99 23.19 23.54 -26.49
C VAL A 99 22.59 22.48 -27.41
N TRP A 100 22.30 21.33 -26.83
CA TRP A 100 21.65 20.19 -27.48
C TRP A 100 20.25 20.02 -26.94
N VAL A 101 19.28 19.78 -27.82
CA VAL A 101 17.89 19.52 -27.47
C VAL A 101 17.48 18.16 -28.02
N SER A 102 16.71 17.42 -27.23
CA SER A 102 16.13 16.13 -27.60
C SER A 102 14.68 16.12 -27.13
N PHE A 103 13.77 16.01 -28.09
CA PHE A 103 12.35 16.23 -27.85
C PHE A 103 11.67 15.02 -27.27
N ASN A 104 10.78 15.23 -26.31
CA ASN A 104 9.99 14.19 -25.67
C ASN A 104 8.81 13.77 -26.57
N ASP A 105 8.60 12.46 -26.72
CA ASP A 105 7.48 11.93 -27.52
C ASP A 105 6.19 11.70 -26.72
N GLY A 106 6.19 12.03 -25.42
CA GLY A 106 5.07 11.86 -24.49
C GLY A 106 4.93 10.45 -23.93
N ASN A 107 5.83 9.53 -24.26
CA ASN A 107 5.88 8.19 -23.67
C ASN A 107 7.22 7.94 -22.96
N GLY A 108 7.92 9.02 -22.57
CA GLY A 108 9.22 8.96 -21.92
C GLY A 108 10.38 8.57 -22.85
N ARG A 109 10.17 8.55 -24.18
CA ARG A 109 11.28 8.44 -25.15
C ARG A 109 11.58 9.81 -25.73
N PHE A 110 12.81 9.95 -26.21
CA PHE A 110 13.27 11.21 -26.79
C PHE A 110 13.85 11.03 -28.19
N THR A 111 13.70 12.06 -29.03
CA THR A 111 14.28 12.08 -30.37
C THR A 111 15.80 12.08 -30.31
N GLU A 112 16.46 11.74 -31.42
CA GLU A 112 17.91 11.94 -31.54
C GLU A 112 18.29 13.41 -31.22
N PRO A 113 19.31 13.65 -30.37
CA PRO A 113 19.66 15.01 -29.96
C PRO A 113 20.19 15.82 -31.12
N ARG A 114 19.76 17.07 -31.20
CA ARG A 114 20.23 18.04 -32.21
C ARG A 114 20.90 19.23 -31.55
N LEU A 115 21.96 19.71 -32.19
CA LEU A 115 22.65 20.92 -31.77
C LEU A 115 21.77 22.13 -32.12
N ALA A 116 21.19 22.75 -31.11
CA ALA A 116 20.25 23.86 -31.25
C ALA A 116 20.97 25.21 -31.38
N VAL A 117 22.07 25.42 -30.63
CA VAL A 117 22.87 26.66 -30.67
C VAL A 117 24.35 26.37 -30.43
N ARG A 118 25.25 26.99 -31.21
CA ARG A 118 26.72 26.93 -31.03
C ARG A 118 27.25 27.96 -30.04
N ASN A 119 26.68 27.99 -28.84
CA ASN A 119 27.09 28.83 -27.70
C ASN A 119 26.57 28.17 -26.41
N PHE A 120 26.77 28.80 -25.24
CA PHE A 120 26.42 28.26 -23.91
C PHE A 120 27.10 26.92 -23.54
N GLY A 121 27.99 26.43 -24.40
CA GLY A 121 28.72 25.19 -24.24
C GLY A 121 30.10 25.38 -23.62
N TYR A 122 30.68 24.29 -23.15
CA TYR A 122 31.98 24.32 -22.47
C TYR A 122 33.10 24.82 -23.40
N SER A 123 33.15 24.28 -24.62
CA SER A 123 34.10 24.72 -25.65
C SER A 123 33.50 25.85 -26.51
N ALA A 124 32.27 25.68 -26.99
CA ALA A 124 31.54 26.68 -27.75
C ALA A 124 30.96 27.76 -26.82
N GLY A 125 31.67 28.89 -26.71
CA GLY A 125 31.30 30.03 -25.86
C GLY A 125 32.06 30.09 -24.53
N GLY A 126 32.83 29.06 -24.17
CA GLY A 126 33.73 29.10 -23.00
C GLY A 126 33.02 29.04 -21.65
N TRP A 127 31.85 28.40 -21.57
CA TRP A 127 31.02 28.38 -20.36
C TRP A 127 31.55 27.38 -19.32
N ARG A 128 31.37 27.68 -18.04
CA ARG A 128 31.99 26.96 -16.91
C ARG A 128 30.99 26.82 -15.78
N VAL A 129 30.81 25.63 -15.22
CA VAL A 129 29.76 25.38 -14.19
C VAL A 129 30.06 26.18 -12.92
N GLU A 130 31.33 26.31 -12.56
CA GLU A 130 31.81 27.01 -11.38
C GLU A 130 31.77 28.55 -11.47
N GLN A 131 31.48 29.10 -12.66
CA GLN A 131 31.43 30.56 -12.90
C GLN A 131 30.09 31.03 -13.47
N HIS A 132 29.52 30.21 -14.37
CA HIS A 132 28.48 30.61 -15.31
C HIS A 132 27.21 29.75 -15.17
N PRO A 133 26.28 30.13 -14.27
CA PRO A 133 24.94 29.55 -14.22
C PRO A 133 24.22 29.66 -15.57
N ARG A 134 23.46 28.63 -15.91
CA ARG A 134 22.69 28.51 -17.15
C ARG A 134 21.32 27.94 -16.81
N PHE A 135 20.28 28.54 -17.39
CA PHE A 135 18.88 28.24 -17.13
C PHE A 135 18.13 28.14 -18.44
N VAL A 136 16.95 27.53 -18.35
CA VAL A 136 15.91 27.58 -19.37
C VAL A 136 14.67 28.17 -18.70
N ALA A 137 14.10 29.22 -19.25
CA ALA A 137 12.93 29.91 -18.70
C ALA A 137 12.17 30.65 -19.81
N ASP A 138 10.85 30.76 -19.69
CA ASP A 138 10.04 31.52 -20.63
C ASP A 138 10.23 33.04 -20.38
N LEU A 139 10.90 33.71 -21.31
CA LEU A 139 11.12 35.15 -21.26
C LEU A 139 10.09 35.94 -22.07
N THR A 140 9.28 35.27 -22.89
CA THR A 140 8.36 35.95 -23.81
C THR A 140 6.89 35.80 -23.40
N GLY A 141 6.59 34.87 -22.50
CA GLY A 141 5.24 34.52 -22.07
C GLY A 141 4.52 33.64 -23.09
N ASP A 142 5.25 32.94 -23.96
CA ASP A 142 4.69 32.08 -25.01
C ASP A 142 4.57 30.61 -24.59
N GLY A 143 4.92 30.29 -23.34
CA GLY A 143 4.91 28.96 -22.77
C GLY A 143 6.14 28.12 -23.13
N ARG A 144 7.13 28.66 -23.83
CA ARG A 144 8.32 27.91 -24.28
C ARG A 144 9.58 28.40 -23.58
N GLY A 145 10.45 27.47 -23.24
CA GLY A 145 11.72 27.79 -22.60
C GLY A 145 12.72 28.48 -23.52
N ASP A 146 13.25 29.64 -23.11
CA ASP A 146 14.38 30.35 -23.70
C ASP A 146 15.69 30.07 -22.96
N LEU A 147 16.83 30.24 -23.63
CA LEU A 147 18.14 30.02 -23.01
C LEU A 147 18.62 31.29 -22.30
N VAL A 148 18.99 31.17 -21.02
CA VAL A 148 19.58 32.24 -20.22
C VAL A 148 20.91 31.80 -19.63
N GLY A 149 21.97 32.56 -19.88
CA GLY A 149 23.30 32.27 -19.36
C GLY A 149 23.95 33.48 -18.70
N PHE A 150 24.41 33.33 -17.46
CA PHE A 150 25.16 34.34 -16.73
C PHE A 150 26.66 34.20 -17.05
N GLY A 151 27.11 34.86 -18.14
CA GLY A 151 28.48 34.78 -18.66
C GLY A 151 29.47 35.75 -17.99
N ASN A 152 30.68 35.88 -18.55
CA ASN A 152 31.67 36.85 -18.07
C ASN A 152 31.17 38.30 -18.17
N GLY A 153 30.72 38.69 -19.37
CA GLY A 153 30.30 40.07 -19.67
C GLY A 153 28.88 40.44 -19.25
N GLY A 154 28.13 39.52 -18.63
CA GLY A 154 26.76 39.76 -18.16
C GLY A 154 25.81 38.61 -18.50
N VAL A 155 24.51 38.89 -18.54
CA VAL A 155 23.47 37.91 -18.89
C VAL A 155 23.27 37.85 -20.41
N TRP A 156 23.40 36.65 -20.96
CA TRP A 156 23.16 36.35 -22.36
C TRP A 156 21.86 35.57 -22.53
N VAL A 157 21.10 35.95 -23.55
CA VAL A 157 19.82 35.32 -23.90
C VAL A 157 19.87 34.80 -25.34
N SER A 158 19.21 33.67 -25.58
CA SER A 158 18.92 33.16 -26.92
C SER A 158 17.47 32.67 -26.90
N LEU A 159 16.62 33.40 -27.62
CA LEU A 159 15.18 33.16 -27.64
C LEU A 159 14.83 31.94 -28.49
N ASN A 160 13.86 31.17 -28.06
CA ASN A 160 13.35 30.00 -28.74
C ASN A 160 12.48 30.43 -29.93
N ASN A 161 12.72 29.82 -31.10
CA ASN A 161 11.94 30.12 -32.31
C ASN A 161 10.65 29.28 -32.41
N GLY A 162 10.37 28.41 -31.43
CA GLY A 162 9.18 27.54 -31.38
C GLY A 162 9.28 26.27 -32.22
N ASP A 163 10.33 26.11 -33.02
CA ASP A 163 10.66 24.86 -33.73
C ASP A 163 11.83 24.12 -33.05
N GLY A 164 12.18 24.56 -31.83
CA GLY A 164 13.30 24.20 -30.97
C GLY A 164 14.70 24.54 -31.50
N THR A 165 14.79 25.40 -32.50
CA THR A 165 15.99 26.20 -32.75
C THR A 165 15.92 27.48 -31.92
N PHE A 166 17.05 28.17 -31.76
CA PHE A 166 17.06 29.44 -31.04
C PHE A 166 17.74 30.53 -31.87
N GLY A 167 17.32 31.78 -31.64
CA GLY A 167 17.92 32.96 -32.22
C GLY A 167 19.38 33.16 -31.78
N ALA A 168 20.08 34.06 -32.47
CA ALA A 168 21.47 34.36 -32.15
C ALA A 168 21.62 34.83 -30.67
N PRO A 169 22.59 34.28 -29.92
CA PRO A 169 22.84 34.73 -28.55
C PRO A 169 23.18 36.21 -28.49
N ARG A 170 22.55 36.93 -27.56
CA ARG A 170 22.76 38.37 -27.36
C ARG A 170 22.99 38.70 -25.90
N LEU A 171 23.83 39.71 -25.64
CA LEU A 171 23.98 40.27 -24.31
C LEU A 171 22.70 41.04 -23.97
N ALA A 172 21.95 40.57 -22.97
CA ALA A 172 20.69 41.14 -22.54
C ALA A 172 20.89 42.15 -21.40
N VAL A 173 21.81 41.87 -20.46
CA VAL A 173 22.13 42.75 -19.33
C VAL A 173 23.64 42.76 -19.08
N PRO A 174 24.34 43.92 -19.10
CA PRO A 174 25.78 44.00 -18.82
C PRO A 174 26.07 44.01 -17.29
N ASN A 175 25.44 43.09 -16.56
CA ASN A 175 25.58 42.87 -15.11
C ASN A 175 25.23 41.39 -14.81
N PHE A 176 25.22 40.98 -13.54
CA PHE A 176 25.05 39.58 -13.10
C PHE A 176 26.10 38.58 -13.62
N GLY A 177 27.11 39.07 -14.34
CA GLY A 177 28.17 38.30 -14.93
C GLY A 177 29.39 38.15 -14.02
N TYR A 178 30.28 37.24 -14.38
CA TYR A 178 31.49 36.98 -13.61
C TYR A 178 32.41 38.20 -13.54
N ASP A 179 32.66 38.84 -14.68
CA ASP A 179 33.44 40.08 -14.74
C ASP A 179 32.52 41.30 -14.61
N ALA A 180 31.45 41.33 -15.39
CA ALA A 180 30.45 42.40 -15.36
C ALA A 180 29.55 42.28 -14.13
N GLY A 181 29.89 43.05 -13.10
CA GLY A 181 29.18 43.06 -11.81
C GLY A 181 29.81 42.18 -10.73
N GLY A 182 30.85 41.40 -11.04
CA GLY A 182 31.62 40.65 -10.05
C GLY A 182 30.90 39.45 -9.42
N TRP A 183 29.96 38.83 -10.11
CA TRP A 183 29.12 37.76 -9.56
C TRP A 183 29.88 36.43 -9.48
N ARG A 184 29.57 35.63 -8.46
CA ARG A 184 30.36 34.44 -8.08
C ARG A 184 29.42 33.33 -7.65
N VAL A 185 29.58 32.11 -8.17
CA VAL A 185 28.67 30.99 -7.85
C VAL A 185 28.75 30.64 -6.36
N GLU A 186 29.94 30.72 -5.77
CA GLU A 186 30.19 30.42 -4.35
C GLU A 186 29.69 31.50 -3.38
N ARG A 187 29.17 32.63 -3.87
CA ARG A 187 28.67 33.74 -3.02
C ARG A 187 27.26 34.19 -3.38
N HIS A 188 26.97 34.25 -4.67
CA HIS A 188 25.86 34.98 -5.27
C HIS A 188 24.91 34.06 -6.05
N PRO A 189 23.91 33.45 -5.37
CA PRO A 189 22.79 32.77 -6.01
C PRO A 189 22.09 33.68 -7.01
N ARG A 190 21.68 33.11 -8.14
CA ARG A 190 20.98 33.77 -9.24
C ARG A 190 19.86 32.86 -9.72
N PHE A 191 18.73 33.45 -10.04
CA PHE A 191 17.51 32.77 -10.47
C PHE A 191 16.89 33.51 -11.65
N VAL A 192 16.09 32.79 -12.43
CA VAL A 192 15.26 33.33 -13.50
C VAL A 192 13.83 32.88 -13.22
N THR A 193 12.98 33.80 -12.77
CA THR A 193 11.61 33.49 -12.32
C THR A 193 10.73 34.74 -12.39
N ASP A 194 9.43 34.57 -12.61
CA ASP A 194 8.48 35.68 -12.70
C ASP A 194 8.18 36.24 -11.30
N VAL A 195 8.81 37.36 -10.95
CA VAL A 195 8.55 38.04 -9.67
C VAL A 195 7.50 39.13 -9.80
N THR A 196 7.02 39.42 -11.01
CA THR A 196 6.01 40.45 -11.26
C THR A 196 4.60 39.87 -11.40
N GLY A 197 4.48 38.58 -11.71
CA GLY A 197 3.24 37.88 -11.99
C GLY A 197 2.68 38.18 -13.37
N ASP A 198 3.52 38.58 -14.33
CA ASP A 198 3.11 38.94 -15.69
C ASP A 198 3.29 37.80 -16.73
N GLY A 199 3.64 36.61 -16.25
CA GLY A 199 3.84 35.40 -17.03
C GLY A 199 5.23 35.31 -17.67
N ARG A 200 6.15 36.24 -17.38
CA ARG A 200 7.48 36.28 -17.99
C ARG A 200 8.55 36.29 -16.92
N ALA A 201 9.56 35.44 -17.08
CA ALA A 201 10.57 35.30 -16.04
C ALA A 201 11.52 36.52 -15.98
N ASP A 202 11.75 37.02 -14.77
CA ASP A 202 12.69 38.09 -14.44
C ASP A 202 14.03 37.53 -13.95
N ILE A 203 15.06 38.38 -13.86
CA ILE A 203 16.34 38.00 -13.25
C ILE A 203 16.36 38.44 -11.78
N VAL A 204 16.63 37.50 -10.88
CA VAL A 204 16.83 37.76 -9.45
C VAL A 204 18.23 37.31 -9.04
N GLY A 205 19.01 38.21 -8.44
CA GLY A 205 20.37 37.93 -7.98
C GLY A 205 20.62 38.36 -6.54
N PHE A 206 21.14 37.44 -5.73
CA PHE A 206 21.56 37.69 -4.36
C PHE A 206 23.04 38.15 -4.34
N GLY A 207 23.27 39.45 -4.52
CA GLY A 207 24.61 40.05 -4.66
C GLY A 207 25.29 40.37 -3.33
N ASP A 208 26.34 41.20 -3.35
CA ASP A 208 27.01 41.66 -2.13
C ASP A 208 26.11 42.58 -1.27
N GLY A 209 25.46 43.55 -1.93
CA GLY A 209 24.66 44.59 -1.28
C GLY A 209 23.20 44.24 -0.99
N GLY A 210 22.72 43.08 -1.45
CA GLY A 210 21.36 42.61 -1.22
C GLY A 210 20.79 41.82 -2.39
N VAL A 211 19.46 41.77 -2.51
CA VAL A 211 18.76 41.16 -3.65
C VAL A 211 18.55 42.21 -4.73
N TRP A 212 18.95 41.87 -5.95
CA TRP A 212 18.82 42.68 -7.14
C TRP A 212 17.84 42.04 -8.11
N VAL A 213 16.98 42.85 -8.73
CA VAL A 213 16.02 42.41 -9.74
C VAL A 213 16.23 43.20 -11.03
N ALA A 214 16.31 42.50 -12.16
CA ALA A 214 16.18 43.11 -13.47
C ALA A 214 14.91 42.56 -14.12
N ARG A 215 13.93 43.45 -14.32
CA ARG A 215 12.61 43.10 -14.84
C ARG A 215 12.66 42.83 -16.33
N ASN A 216 11.95 41.82 -16.78
CA ASN A 216 11.90 41.42 -18.18
C ASN A 216 10.90 42.26 -18.99
N ASN A 217 11.34 42.77 -20.13
CA ASN A 217 10.50 43.56 -21.04
C ASN A 217 9.62 42.70 -21.97
N GLY A 218 9.80 41.37 -21.94
CA GLY A 218 9.01 40.40 -22.70
C GLY A 218 9.50 40.13 -24.12
N ASP A 219 10.57 40.80 -24.54
CA ASP A 219 11.23 40.55 -25.81
C ASP A 219 12.62 39.92 -25.62
N GLY A 220 12.95 39.46 -24.41
CA GLY A 220 14.26 38.94 -23.98
C GLY A 220 15.28 40.01 -23.59
N THR A 221 14.90 41.30 -23.58
CA THR A 221 15.66 42.37 -22.92
C THR A 221 15.18 42.57 -21.48
N PHE A 222 16.00 43.21 -20.65
CA PHE A 222 15.63 43.53 -19.28
C PHE A 222 15.91 45.01 -18.99
N ALA A 223 15.17 45.55 -18.02
CA ALA A 223 15.49 46.84 -17.41
C ALA A 223 16.82 46.79 -16.65
N ASP A 224 17.35 47.97 -16.32
CA ASP A 224 18.54 48.06 -15.48
C ASP A 224 18.30 47.39 -14.12
N PRO A 225 19.28 46.65 -13.56
CA PRO A 225 19.12 45.99 -12.27
C PRO A 225 18.88 47.00 -11.14
N VAL A 226 17.84 46.76 -10.35
CA VAL A 226 17.48 47.56 -9.18
C VAL A 226 17.74 46.75 -7.91
N LEU A 227 18.29 47.41 -6.87
CA LEU A 227 18.39 46.82 -5.54
C LEU A 227 16.98 46.73 -4.93
N ALA A 228 16.41 45.53 -4.95
CA ALA A 228 15.03 45.26 -4.53
C ALA A 228 14.89 45.17 -3.00
N VAL A 229 15.90 44.61 -2.31
CA VAL A 229 15.98 44.64 -0.83
C VAL A 229 17.44 44.63 -0.36
N PRO A 230 17.85 45.54 0.55
CA PRO A 230 19.24 45.65 1.04
C PRO A 230 19.56 44.61 2.15
N ASN A 231 19.22 43.34 1.91
CA ASN A 231 19.49 42.19 2.78
C ASN A 231 19.60 40.92 1.91
N PHE A 232 19.82 39.75 2.52
CA PHE A 232 20.10 38.47 1.82
C PHE A 232 21.38 38.45 0.98
N GLY A 233 22.17 39.53 1.04
CA GLY A 233 23.42 39.68 0.32
C GLY A 233 24.62 39.11 1.08
N HIS A 234 25.71 38.89 0.35
CA HIS A 234 26.94 38.36 0.96
C HIS A 234 27.50 39.32 2.02
N THR A 235 27.53 40.62 1.72
CA THR A 235 27.96 41.66 2.67
C THR A 235 26.76 42.18 3.46
N ALA A 236 25.69 42.61 2.78
CA ALA A 236 24.46 43.09 3.39
C ALA A 236 23.64 41.92 3.98
N GLY A 237 23.66 41.80 5.31
CA GLY A 237 23.00 40.71 6.03
C GLY A 237 23.89 39.48 6.29
N GLY A 238 25.11 39.42 5.72
CA GLY A 238 26.10 38.39 6.04
C GLY A 238 25.80 36.98 5.53
N TRP A 239 25.07 36.85 4.41
CA TRP A 239 24.62 35.56 3.90
C TRP A 239 25.73 34.77 3.22
N ARG A 240 25.72 33.44 3.31
CA ARG A 240 26.82 32.53 2.92
C ARG A 240 26.24 31.30 2.25
N VAL A 241 26.71 30.94 1.06
CA VAL A 241 26.13 29.81 0.30
C VAL A 241 26.31 28.48 1.04
N GLU A 242 27.44 28.32 1.72
CA GLU A 242 27.80 27.13 2.49
C GLU A 242 27.04 26.99 3.82
N ARG A 243 26.26 28.00 4.24
CA ARG A 243 25.49 27.98 5.50
C ARG A 243 24.00 28.29 5.32
N HIS A 244 23.71 29.24 4.46
CA HIS A 244 22.43 29.95 4.38
C HIS A 244 21.78 29.77 3.00
N PRO A 245 20.96 28.71 2.81
CA PRO A 245 20.10 28.60 1.65
C PRO A 245 19.22 29.85 1.48
N ARG A 246 19.07 30.28 0.23
CA ARG A 246 18.23 31.40 -0.19
C ARG A 246 17.44 30.92 -1.39
N LEU A 247 16.12 30.97 -1.27
CA LEU A 247 15.15 30.43 -2.20
C LEU A 247 14.10 31.49 -2.54
N LEU A 248 13.34 31.22 -3.59
CA LEU A 248 12.18 31.99 -4.01
C LEU A 248 10.97 31.06 -3.96
N ALA A 249 9.90 31.46 -3.26
CA ALA A 249 8.69 30.65 -3.09
C ALA A 249 7.49 31.54 -2.74
N ASP A 250 6.30 31.20 -3.22
CA ASP A 250 5.08 31.94 -2.90
C ASP A 250 4.60 31.60 -1.49
N THR A 251 4.92 32.45 -0.51
CA THR A 251 4.49 32.24 0.88
C THR A 251 3.14 32.92 1.19
N THR A 252 2.55 33.60 0.22
CA THR A 252 1.30 34.36 0.39
C THR A 252 0.11 33.76 -0.35
N GLY A 253 0.35 32.91 -1.34
CA GLY A 253 -0.65 32.33 -2.24
C GLY A 253 -1.15 33.31 -3.30
N ASP A 254 -0.35 34.33 -3.63
CA ASP A 254 -0.70 35.36 -4.60
C ASP A 254 -0.15 35.10 -6.01
N GLY A 255 0.53 33.97 -6.21
CA GLY A 255 1.15 33.54 -7.45
C GLY A 255 2.53 34.16 -7.69
N ARG A 256 3.06 34.99 -6.77
CA ARG A 256 4.37 35.64 -6.90
C ARG A 256 5.32 35.12 -5.83
N PRO A 257 6.55 34.73 -6.21
CA PRO A 257 7.49 34.23 -5.23
C PRO A 257 8.05 35.35 -4.34
N ASP A 258 8.13 35.06 -3.04
CA ASP A 258 8.80 35.84 -2.01
C ASP A 258 10.26 35.40 -1.85
N VAL A 259 11.10 36.24 -1.24
CA VAL A 259 12.45 35.83 -0.83
C VAL A 259 12.39 35.08 0.49
N VAL A 260 12.89 33.85 0.51
CA VAL A 260 13.01 33.02 1.72
C VAL A 260 14.48 32.70 1.99
N GLY A 261 14.98 33.08 3.16
CA GLY A 261 16.36 32.85 3.58
C GLY A 261 16.46 32.09 4.89
N PHE A 262 17.22 31.01 4.90
CA PHE A 262 17.55 30.23 6.10
C PHE A 262 18.83 30.75 6.73
N GLY A 263 18.73 31.72 7.64
CA GLY A 263 19.86 32.44 8.23
C GLY A 263 20.55 31.71 9.40
N ASP A 264 21.25 32.45 10.25
CA ASP A 264 21.85 31.92 11.48
C ASP A 264 20.81 31.74 12.60
N GLY A 265 19.92 32.72 12.79
CA GLY A 265 18.95 32.74 13.89
C GLY A 265 17.57 32.17 13.57
N GLY A 266 17.25 31.95 12.29
CA GLY A 266 15.93 31.49 11.87
C GLY A 266 15.71 31.60 10.36
N VAL A 267 14.48 31.29 9.93
CA VAL A 267 13.99 31.52 8.58
C VAL A 267 13.45 32.95 8.48
N TRP A 268 13.85 33.65 7.43
CA TRP A 268 13.47 35.02 7.11
C TRP A 268 12.70 35.06 5.81
N VAL A 269 11.60 35.81 5.78
CA VAL A 269 10.79 36.03 4.58
C VAL A 269 10.77 37.52 4.25
N SER A 270 10.93 37.84 2.98
CA SER A 270 10.78 39.19 2.44
C SER A 270 9.69 39.13 1.38
N ARG A 271 8.51 39.64 1.72
CA ARG A 271 7.34 39.54 0.85
C ARG A 271 7.49 40.37 -0.41
N ASN A 272 7.09 39.81 -1.54
CA ASN A 272 7.04 40.50 -2.81
C ASN A 272 5.97 41.61 -2.78
N ASP A 273 6.27 42.76 -3.38
CA ASP A 273 5.34 43.91 -3.45
C ASP A 273 4.48 43.96 -4.72
N GLY A 274 4.58 42.92 -5.56
CA GLY A 274 3.85 42.81 -6.83
C GLY A 274 4.44 43.64 -7.97
N ASN A 275 5.53 44.37 -7.72
CA ASN A 275 6.23 45.16 -8.72
C ASN A 275 7.71 44.78 -8.74
N GLY A 276 8.09 43.53 -8.45
CA GLY A 276 9.48 43.09 -8.45
C GLY A 276 10.36 43.75 -7.38
N GLY A 277 9.77 44.40 -6.38
CA GLY A 277 10.42 44.80 -5.14
C GLY A 277 10.06 43.85 -4.01
N PHE A 278 10.77 43.96 -2.87
CA PHE A 278 10.47 43.18 -1.68
C PHE A 278 10.37 44.06 -0.44
N GLY A 279 9.44 43.73 0.45
CA GLY A 279 9.24 44.39 1.73
C GLY A 279 10.42 44.21 2.70
N THR A 280 10.29 44.73 3.91
CA THR A 280 11.31 44.53 4.95
C THR A 280 11.36 43.05 5.37
N PRO A 281 12.55 42.42 5.45
CA PRO A 281 12.67 41.03 5.86
C PRO A 281 12.18 40.81 7.30
N THR A 282 11.35 39.80 7.52
CA THR A 282 10.85 39.40 8.84
C THR A 282 11.33 37.99 9.17
N MET A 283 11.76 37.77 10.42
CA MET A 283 12.05 36.43 10.90
C MET A 283 10.73 35.74 11.23
N VAL A 284 10.42 34.66 10.52
CA VAL A 284 9.13 33.97 10.64
C VAL A 284 9.20 32.72 11.52
N LEU A 285 10.40 32.15 11.70
CA LEU A 285 10.59 30.92 12.46
C LEU A 285 12.02 30.79 13.00
N ALA A 286 12.18 30.54 14.30
CA ALA A 286 13.48 30.31 14.95
C ALA A 286 13.93 28.83 14.86
N ASN A 287 13.96 28.27 13.65
CA ASN A 287 14.43 26.91 13.35
C ASN A 287 14.92 26.85 11.89
N PHE A 288 15.24 25.67 11.35
CA PHE A 288 15.75 25.44 9.99
C PHE A 288 17.03 26.21 9.63
N ALA A 289 17.68 26.82 10.63
CA ALA A 289 18.76 27.78 10.49
C ALA A 289 20.09 27.22 10.99
N TYR A 290 21.20 27.87 10.62
CA TYR A 290 22.54 27.37 10.90
C TYR A 290 22.83 27.29 12.41
N GLY A 291 22.52 28.36 13.15
CA GLY A 291 22.56 28.40 14.61
C GLY A 291 21.30 27.81 15.23
N ALA A 292 20.13 28.37 14.89
CA ALA A 292 18.84 27.93 15.42
C ALA A 292 18.36 26.64 14.73
N GLY A 293 18.47 25.51 15.45
CA GLY A 293 18.11 24.18 14.96
C GLY A 293 19.28 23.37 14.39
N GLY A 294 20.47 23.96 14.23
CA GLY A 294 21.69 23.23 13.86
C GLY A 294 21.76 22.74 12.41
N TRP A 295 21.06 23.39 11.49
CA TRP A 295 20.93 22.95 10.10
C TRP A 295 22.21 23.21 9.30
N ARG A 296 22.50 22.35 8.31
CA ARG A 296 23.79 22.30 7.60
C ARG A 296 23.55 22.00 6.14
N VAL A 297 24.15 22.75 5.23
CA VAL A 297 23.90 22.61 3.78
C VAL A 297 24.38 21.24 3.27
N GLU A 298 25.50 20.76 3.80
CA GLU A 298 26.14 19.50 3.45
C GLU A 298 25.43 18.25 4.02
N ARG A 299 24.47 18.41 4.94
CA ARG A 299 23.72 17.30 5.55
C ARG A 299 22.22 17.37 5.33
N HIS A 300 21.67 18.59 5.36
CA HIS A 300 20.25 18.85 5.57
C HIS A 300 19.63 19.65 4.41
N PRO A 301 19.12 18.95 3.37
CA PRO A 301 18.26 19.55 2.35
C PRO A 301 17.07 20.27 2.98
N ARG A 302 16.73 21.43 2.42
CA ARG A 302 15.61 22.28 2.85
C ARG A 302 14.88 22.79 1.61
N PHE A 303 13.56 22.76 1.68
CA PHE A 303 12.66 23.12 0.61
C PHE A 303 11.57 24.05 1.15
N VAL A 304 10.97 24.82 0.24
CA VAL A 304 9.81 25.67 0.53
C VAL A 304 8.78 25.37 -0.55
N THR A 305 7.68 24.70 -0.18
CA THR A 305 6.68 24.18 -1.12
C THR A 305 5.34 24.00 -0.44
N ASP A 306 4.23 24.12 -1.16
CA ASP A 306 2.89 23.94 -0.61
C ASP A 306 2.61 22.45 -0.35
N LEU A 307 2.60 22.04 0.91
CA LEU A 307 2.30 20.67 1.30
C LEU A 307 0.81 20.44 1.52
N THR A 308 0.02 21.49 1.68
CA THR A 308 -1.39 21.39 2.08
C THR A 308 -2.36 21.57 0.91
N GLY A 309 -1.87 22.10 -0.22
CA GLY A 309 -2.69 22.47 -1.37
C GLY A 309 -3.47 23.77 -1.14
N ASP A 310 -3.06 24.61 -0.18
CA ASP A 310 -3.73 25.86 0.17
C ASP A 310 -3.21 27.08 -0.65
N GLY A 311 -2.29 26.82 -1.58
CA GLY A 311 -1.62 27.78 -2.44
C GLY A 311 -0.40 28.46 -1.79
N ARG A 312 -0.11 28.20 -0.51
CA ARG A 312 0.98 28.85 0.22
C ARG A 312 2.08 27.86 0.53
N ALA A 313 3.32 28.27 0.30
CA ALA A 313 4.44 27.41 0.55
C ALA A 313 4.72 27.22 2.05
N ASP A 314 4.93 25.97 2.44
CA ASP A 314 5.38 25.50 3.75
C ASP A 314 6.89 25.26 3.77
N ILE A 315 7.47 25.08 4.96
CA ILE A 315 8.90 24.77 5.12
C ILE A 315 9.08 23.28 5.39
N VAL A 316 9.92 22.62 4.59
CA VAL A 316 10.32 21.21 4.77
C VAL A 316 11.83 21.11 4.91
N GLY A 317 12.31 20.36 5.90
CA GLY A 317 13.73 20.11 6.09
C GLY A 317 14.03 18.68 6.48
N PHE A 318 15.04 18.10 5.84
CA PHE A 318 15.54 16.75 6.10
C PHE A 318 16.68 16.83 7.13
N GLY A 319 16.35 16.73 8.42
CA GLY A 319 17.28 16.90 9.53
C GLY A 319 18.04 15.62 9.92
N ASP A 320 18.71 15.65 11.07
CA ASP A 320 19.44 14.48 11.60
C ASP A 320 18.50 13.36 12.08
N GLY A 321 17.47 13.71 12.86
CA GLY A 321 16.53 12.73 13.46
C GLY A 321 15.26 12.44 12.66
N GLY A 322 14.97 13.22 11.62
CA GLY A 322 13.73 13.09 10.85
C GLY A 322 13.58 14.17 9.77
N VAL A 323 12.53 14.07 8.99
CA VAL A 323 11.98 15.18 8.20
C VAL A 323 11.11 16.03 9.12
N TRP A 324 11.30 17.34 9.03
CA TRP A 324 10.61 18.34 9.80
C TRP A 324 9.81 19.24 8.88
N VAL A 325 8.59 19.55 9.27
CA VAL A 325 7.67 20.44 8.57
C VAL A 325 7.27 21.58 9.48
N SER A 326 7.16 22.77 8.91
CA SER A 326 6.52 23.91 9.55
C SER A 326 5.52 24.51 8.59
N LEU A 327 4.24 24.42 8.96
CA LEU A 327 3.14 24.91 8.14
C LEU A 327 3.06 26.43 8.15
N ASN A 328 2.67 27.01 7.02
CA ASN A 328 2.35 28.41 6.88
C ASN A 328 0.94 28.69 7.42
N ASN A 329 0.80 29.64 8.35
CA ASN A 329 -0.50 29.95 8.96
C ASN A 329 -1.38 30.88 8.10
N GLY A 330 -0.86 31.36 6.96
CA GLY A 330 -1.57 32.29 6.06
C GLY A 330 -1.61 33.75 6.53
N ASP A 331 -1.13 34.05 7.74
CA ASP A 331 -1.06 35.40 8.31
C ASP A 331 0.36 36.02 8.23
N GLY A 332 1.32 35.29 7.66
CA GLY A 332 2.74 35.66 7.64
C GLY A 332 3.60 35.06 8.73
N THR A 333 2.99 34.23 9.57
CA THR A 333 3.71 33.41 10.54
C THR A 333 3.73 31.96 10.09
N PHE A 334 4.67 31.22 10.65
CA PHE A 334 4.75 29.78 10.48
C PHE A 334 4.52 29.10 11.83
N GLY A 335 3.89 27.93 11.80
CA GLY A 335 3.72 27.08 12.98
C GLY A 335 5.06 26.62 13.58
N PRO A 336 5.05 25.93 14.73
CA PRO A 336 6.26 25.31 15.23
C PRO A 336 6.73 24.19 14.29
N ALA A 337 8.05 24.04 14.14
CA ALA A 337 8.62 22.91 13.40
C ALA A 337 8.28 21.59 14.10
N ARG A 338 7.71 20.64 13.35
CA ARG A 338 7.30 19.31 13.83
C ARG A 338 8.00 18.23 13.03
N MET A 339 8.50 17.20 13.70
CA MET A 339 9.03 16.01 13.03
C MET A 339 7.87 15.16 12.52
N VAL A 340 7.84 14.90 11.21
CA VAL A 340 6.71 14.22 10.56
C VAL A 340 7.02 12.77 10.18
N ILE A 341 8.27 12.48 9.81
CA ILE A 341 8.76 11.12 9.56
C ILE A 341 10.22 11.00 10.04
N ALA A 342 10.58 9.90 10.71
CA ALA A 342 11.96 9.71 11.21
C ALA A 342 12.95 9.30 10.10
N ASN A 343 12.46 8.68 9.02
CA ASN A 343 13.28 8.29 7.88
C ASN A 343 13.58 9.49 6.95
N PHE A 344 14.29 9.28 5.84
CA PHE A 344 14.87 10.31 4.97
C PHE A 344 15.88 11.25 5.64
N ALA A 345 16.13 11.03 6.93
CA ALA A 345 16.99 11.81 7.79
C ALA A 345 18.47 11.39 7.69
N TYR A 346 19.36 12.29 8.07
CA TYR A 346 20.79 12.04 7.99
C TYR A 346 21.23 10.92 8.95
N ASP A 347 20.94 11.01 10.24
CA ASP A 347 21.33 10.00 11.22
C ASP A 347 20.31 8.86 11.30
N ALA A 348 19.03 9.18 11.53
CA ALA A 348 17.99 8.16 11.75
C ALA A 348 17.67 7.31 10.51
N GLY A 349 17.90 7.83 9.30
CA GLY A 349 17.67 7.12 8.03
C GLY A 349 18.94 6.80 7.23
N GLY A 350 20.12 7.26 7.66
CA GLY A 350 21.37 7.04 6.93
C GLY A 350 21.49 7.81 5.60
N TRP A 351 20.67 8.84 5.37
CA TRP A 351 20.66 9.58 4.11
C TRP A 351 21.84 10.55 4.02
N ARG A 352 22.41 10.71 2.83
CA ARG A 352 23.67 11.45 2.61
C ARG A 352 23.50 12.33 1.37
N VAL A 353 23.82 13.63 1.46
CA VAL A 353 23.61 14.55 0.33
C VAL A 353 24.47 14.16 -0.88
N GLU A 354 25.67 13.66 -0.62
CA GLU A 354 26.64 13.23 -1.62
C GLU A 354 26.30 11.88 -2.29
N ARG A 355 25.29 11.15 -1.81
CA ARG A 355 24.88 9.83 -2.35
C ARG A 355 23.41 9.74 -2.72
N HIS A 356 22.57 10.30 -1.86
CA HIS A 356 21.13 10.08 -1.80
C HIS A 356 20.35 11.39 -2.02
N PRO A 357 20.13 11.77 -3.29
CA PRO A 357 19.22 12.86 -3.61
C PRO A 357 17.84 12.65 -2.99
N ARG A 358 17.26 13.73 -2.49
CA ARG A 358 15.91 13.80 -1.93
C ARG A 358 15.24 15.01 -2.53
N VAL A 359 14.03 14.84 -3.04
CA VAL A 359 13.22 15.87 -3.69
C VAL A 359 11.77 15.75 -3.24
N LEU A 360 10.99 16.78 -3.54
CA LEU A 360 9.55 16.83 -3.32
C LEU A 360 8.87 16.90 -4.70
N ALA A 361 7.93 16.00 -4.98
CA ALA A 361 7.22 15.92 -6.24
C ALA A 361 5.88 15.19 -6.07
N ASP A 362 4.86 15.59 -6.80
CA ASP A 362 3.56 14.91 -6.79
C ASP A 362 3.65 13.59 -7.57
N VAL A 363 3.86 12.48 -6.87
CA VAL A 363 3.93 11.15 -7.49
C VAL A 363 2.61 10.39 -7.35
N THR A 364 1.63 10.94 -6.61
CA THR A 364 0.32 10.32 -6.41
C THR A 364 -0.75 10.89 -7.36
N GLY A 365 -0.55 12.11 -7.87
CA GLY A 365 -1.46 12.85 -8.75
C GLY A 365 -2.50 13.64 -7.98
N ASP A 366 -2.24 13.94 -6.71
CA ASP A 366 -3.20 14.59 -5.81
C ASP A 366 -3.00 16.12 -5.72
N GLY A 367 -2.07 16.67 -6.50
CA GLY A 367 -1.70 18.07 -6.55
C GLY A 367 -0.75 18.49 -5.41
N ARG A 368 -0.33 17.57 -4.54
CA ARG A 368 0.55 17.86 -3.41
C ARG A 368 1.86 17.09 -3.55
N PRO A 369 3.00 17.70 -3.22
CA PRO A 369 4.27 17.04 -3.37
C PRO A 369 4.51 16.01 -2.27
N ASP A 370 4.92 14.83 -2.68
CA ASP A 370 5.38 13.72 -1.85
C ASP A 370 6.89 13.76 -1.65
N ILE A 371 7.41 13.04 -0.65
CA ILE A 371 8.85 12.85 -0.52
C ILE A 371 9.30 11.77 -1.48
N VAL A 372 10.29 12.08 -2.33
CA VAL A 372 10.99 11.10 -3.17
C VAL A 372 12.47 11.10 -2.82
N GLY A 373 13.00 9.94 -2.44
CA GLY A 373 14.41 9.75 -2.09
C GLY A 373 15.07 8.63 -2.89
N PHE A 374 16.20 8.94 -3.51
CA PHE A 374 17.03 7.98 -4.22
C PHE A 374 18.06 7.38 -3.26
N GLY A 375 17.69 6.29 -2.59
CA GLY A 375 18.50 5.63 -1.54
C GLY A 375 19.50 4.61 -2.09
N ASP A 376 20.05 3.77 -1.21
CA ASP A 376 20.98 2.70 -1.61
C ASP A 376 20.29 1.61 -2.45
N GLY A 377 19.14 1.12 -1.98
CA GLY A 377 18.39 0.03 -2.60
C GLY A 377 17.47 0.42 -3.75
N GLY A 378 17.33 1.71 -4.05
CA GLY A 378 16.47 2.19 -5.12
C GLY A 378 15.75 3.50 -4.78
N VAL A 379 14.57 3.71 -5.33
CA VAL A 379 13.74 4.90 -5.09
C VAL A 379 12.70 4.64 -4.01
N TRP A 380 12.65 5.53 -3.03
CA TRP A 380 11.75 5.47 -1.89
C TRP A 380 10.80 6.66 -1.90
N THR A 381 9.53 6.43 -1.60
CA THR A 381 8.53 7.49 -1.46
C THR A 381 7.94 7.55 -0.06
N ALA A 382 7.44 8.71 0.34
CA ALA A 382 6.44 8.82 1.41
C ALA A 382 5.38 9.82 0.96
N HIS A 383 4.14 9.34 0.89
CA HIS A 383 3.03 10.12 0.36
C HIS A 383 2.56 11.17 1.35
N ASN A 384 2.22 12.34 0.87
CA ASN A 384 1.72 13.46 1.64
C ASN A 384 0.23 13.25 1.99
N ASN A 385 -0.15 13.52 3.24
CA ASN A 385 -1.54 13.41 3.69
C ASN A 385 -2.36 14.69 3.45
N GLY A 386 -1.73 15.78 3.01
CA GLY A 386 -2.36 17.08 2.80
C GLY A 386 -2.52 17.95 4.05
N ASP A 387 -2.04 17.50 5.20
CA ASP A 387 -2.03 18.24 6.47
C ASP A 387 -0.61 18.58 6.94
N GLY A 388 0.37 18.49 6.04
CA GLY A 388 1.80 18.61 6.34
C GLY A 388 2.42 17.37 6.98
N THR A 389 1.67 16.28 7.14
CA THR A 389 2.20 14.98 7.54
C THR A 389 2.32 14.03 6.34
N PHE A 390 3.05 12.93 6.51
CA PHE A 390 3.26 11.93 5.47
C PHE A 390 2.80 10.55 5.96
N GLN A 391 2.28 9.73 5.05
CA GLN A 391 1.77 8.39 5.34
C GLN A 391 2.78 7.58 6.16
N ARG A 392 2.35 7.23 7.38
CA ARG A 392 3.02 6.25 8.23
C ARG A 392 2.31 4.91 8.01
N VAL A 393 3.07 3.91 7.57
CA VAL A 393 2.53 2.56 7.45
C VAL A 393 2.19 2.07 8.87
N ARG A 394 0.89 1.87 9.13
CA ARG A 394 0.35 1.35 10.39
C ARG A 394 0.70 -0.13 10.52
N ILE A 395 0.99 -0.60 11.73
CA ILE A 395 1.40 -2.00 11.96
C ILE A 395 0.33 -2.69 12.79
N ARG A 396 -0.46 -3.55 12.16
CA ARG A 396 -1.36 -4.49 12.86
C ARG A 396 -0.49 -5.51 13.59
N ARG A 397 -0.75 -5.72 14.89
CA ARG A 397 0.07 -6.56 15.79
C ARG A 397 -0.69 -7.79 16.28
N ASP A 398 0.03 -8.86 16.57
CA ASP A 398 -0.56 -10.06 17.16
C ASP A 398 -1.04 -9.74 18.58
N ILE A 399 -2.33 -9.94 18.83
CA ILE A 399 -2.92 -9.65 20.13
C ILE A 399 -2.31 -10.45 21.28
N TRP A 400 -1.82 -11.66 21.02
CA TRP A 400 -1.17 -12.46 22.05
C TRP A 400 0.22 -11.93 22.43
N GLU A 401 0.87 -11.17 21.55
CA GLU A 401 2.11 -10.47 21.90
C GLU A 401 1.83 -9.18 22.66
N LEU A 402 0.75 -8.47 22.26
CA LEU A 402 0.28 -7.31 23.01
C LEU A 402 -0.09 -7.66 24.45
N GLN A 403 -0.75 -8.81 24.66
CA GLN A 403 -1.24 -9.26 25.97
C GLN A 403 -0.26 -10.17 26.74
N ALA A 404 1.03 -10.19 26.37
CA ALA A 404 2.03 -11.04 27.01
C ALA A 404 2.16 -10.81 28.51
N ASP A 405 2.00 -9.55 28.96
CA ASP A 405 2.10 -9.14 30.37
C ASP A 405 0.74 -9.03 31.08
N GLY A 406 -0.37 -9.30 30.38
CA GLY A 406 -1.72 -9.23 30.93
C GLY A 406 -2.80 -8.92 29.88
N PRO A 407 -4.09 -9.04 30.24
CA PRO A 407 -5.19 -8.89 29.29
C PRO A 407 -5.33 -7.47 28.69
N TRP A 408 -4.83 -6.44 29.36
CA TRP A 408 -5.14 -5.05 29.02
C TRP A 408 -3.89 -4.23 28.70
N ASP A 409 -3.34 -4.42 27.50
CA ASP A 409 -2.36 -3.50 26.93
C ASP A 409 -3.05 -2.22 26.40
N PRO A 410 -2.29 -1.13 26.16
CA PRO A 410 -2.87 0.14 25.71
C PRO A 410 -3.65 0.07 24.39
N ILE A 411 -3.26 -0.79 23.44
CA ILE A 411 -3.93 -0.95 22.15
C ILE A 411 -5.25 -1.69 22.32
N THR A 412 -5.26 -2.81 23.07
CA THR A 412 -6.49 -3.56 23.34
C THR A 412 -7.47 -2.75 24.20
N LEU A 413 -6.98 -2.02 25.20
CA LEU A 413 -7.83 -1.15 26.02
C LEU A 413 -8.45 -0.01 25.20
N ALA A 414 -7.68 0.59 24.29
CA ALA A 414 -8.21 1.59 23.36
C ALA A 414 -9.28 1.00 22.44
N TYR A 415 -9.07 -0.22 21.93
CA TYR A 415 -10.08 -0.93 21.12
C TYR A 415 -11.38 -1.14 21.90
N ALA A 416 -11.33 -1.67 23.12
CA ALA A 416 -12.53 -1.86 23.95
C ALA A 416 -13.30 -0.55 24.15
N ARG A 417 -12.60 0.54 24.45
CA ARG A 417 -13.21 1.87 24.60
C ARG A 417 -13.86 2.39 23.33
N ALA A 418 -13.24 2.17 22.17
CA ALA A 418 -13.82 2.51 20.87
C ALA A 418 -15.07 1.67 20.56
N VAL A 419 -15.03 0.35 20.80
CA VAL A 419 -16.20 -0.54 20.64
C VAL A 419 -17.37 -0.04 21.49
N ARG A 420 -17.13 0.32 22.75
CA ARG A 420 -18.17 0.89 23.62
C ARG A 420 -18.77 2.18 23.05
N ALA A 421 -17.95 3.07 22.51
CA ALA A 421 -18.43 4.31 21.90
C ALA A 421 -19.28 4.03 20.66
N MET A 422 -18.85 3.10 19.80
CA MET A 422 -19.61 2.67 18.63
C MET A 422 -20.94 1.99 19.01
N GLN A 423 -20.97 1.20 20.09
CA GLN A 423 -22.19 0.57 20.62
C GLN A 423 -23.21 1.59 21.17
N ALA A 424 -22.76 2.77 21.58
CA ALA A 424 -23.65 3.84 22.07
C ALA A 424 -24.29 4.66 20.93
N ARG A 425 -23.81 4.52 19.68
CA ARG A 425 -24.34 5.23 18.52
C ARG A 425 -25.65 4.58 18.04
N PRO A 426 -26.63 5.36 17.53
CA PRO A 426 -27.86 4.80 16.99
C PRO A 426 -27.59 4.02 15.70
N LEU A 427 -28.39 2.99 15.43
CA LEU A 427 -28.32 2.18 14.20
C LEU A 427 -28.38 3.02 12.90
N THR A 428 -28.94 4.23 12.92
CA THR A 428 -28.97 5.12 11.74
C THR A 428 -27.61 5.78 11.45
N ASP A 429 -26.67 5.79 12.39
CA ASP A 429 -25.31 6.25 12.16
C ASP A 429 -24.52 5.11 11.52
N PRO A 430 -23.97 5.28 10.30
CA PRO A 430 -23.19 4.25 9.62
C PRO A 430 -21.94 3.83 10.40
N ARG A 431 -21.47 4.63 11.37
CA ARG A 431 -20.34 4.34 12.24
C ARG A 431 -20.72 3.60 13.52
N SER A 432 -22.00 3.32 13.73
CA SER A 432 -22.46 2.54 14.89
C SER A 432 -22.04 1.08 14.81
N TRP A 433 -21.88 0.44 15.96
CA TRP A 433 -21.52 -0.98 16.04
C TRP A 433 -22.53 -1.87 15.32
N GLU A 434 -23.83 -1.59 15.52
CA GLU A 434 -24.90 -2.35 14.88
C GLU A 434 -24.97 -2.15 13.37
N TYR A 435 -24.70 -0.93 12.87
CA TYR A 435 -24.68 -0.69 11.43
C TYR A 435 -23.50 -1.39 10.78
N GLN A 436 -22.31 -1.30 11.38
CA GLN A 436 -21.14 -2.02 10.92
C GLN A 436 -21.44 -3.53 10.86
N GLY A 437 -21.96 -4.12 11.94
CA GLY A 437 -22.39 -5.53 11.93
C GLY A 437 -23.37 -5.86 10.81
N ALA A 438 -24.34 -4.98 10.54
CA ALA A 438 -25.34 -5.17 9.50
C ALA A 438 -24.77 -5.13 8.06
N ILE A 439 -23.63 -4.48 7.83
CA ILE A 439 -22.93 -4.53 6.53
C ILE A 439 -22.56 -5.97 6.18
N HIS A 440 -22.06 -6.71 7.17
CA HIS A 440 -21.76 -8.13 7.01
C HIS A 440 -23.05 -8.93 6.84
N GLY A 441 -23.97 -8.86 7.81
CA GLY A 441 -25.22 -9.59 7.77
C GLY A 441 -26.18 -9.12 8.87
N ARG A 442 -27.49 -9.30 8.64
CA ARG A 442 -28.57 -9.01 9.57
C ARG A 442 -29.88 -9.64 9.10
N THR A 443 -30.63 -10.18 10.06
CA THR A 443 -32.02 -10.61 9.81
C THR A 443 -32.94 -9.41 9.57
N GLY A 444 -33.66 -9.39 8.45
CA GLY A 444 -34.67 -8.38 8.12
C GLY A 444 -34.38 -7.62 6.82
N GLN A 445 -35.29 -6.73 6.43
CA GLN A 445 -35.11 -5.92 5.22
C GLN A 445 -34.28 -4.67 5.53
N PRO A 446 -33.23 -4.37 4.73
CA PRO A 446 -32.45 -3.17 4.89
C PRO A 446 -33.28 -1.91 4.60
N PRO A 447 -33.02 -0.79 5.30
CA PRO A 447 -33.51 0.52 4.89
C PRO A 447 -33.09 0.82 3.45
N ALA A 448 -33.93 1.56 2.72
CA ALA A 448 -33.60 1.96 1.35
C ALA A 448 -32.27 2.73 1.32
N GLY A 449 -31.34 2.25 0.49
CA GLY A 449 -30.01 2.86 0.33
C GLY A 449 -28.95 2.42 1.35
N ALA A 450 -29.31 1.63 2.37
CA ALA A 450 -28.34 1.01 3.27
C ALA A 450 -27.56 -0.11 2.55
N ILE A 451 -26.33 -0.34 2.97
CA ILE A 451 -25.42 -1.37 2.42
C ILE A 451 -25.35 -2.58 3.36
N TRP A 452 -26.50 -3.11 3.77
CA TRP A 452 -26.56 -4.28 4.65
C TRP A 452 -26.65 -5.57 3.84
N ASN A 453 -26.17 -6.67 4.44
CA ASN A 453 -26.18 -8.00 3.82
C ASN A 453 -25.39 -8.03 2.49
N GLU A 454 -24.24 -7.36 2.47
CA GLU A 454 -23.40 -7.20 1.27
C GLU A 454 -22.12 -8.06 1.33
N CYS A 455 -21.89 -8.80 2.43
CA CYS A 455 -20.70 -9.65 2.58
C CYS A 455 -20.55 -10.63 1.43
N GLN A 456 -19.31 -10.93 1.03
CA GLN A 456 -19.05 -11.89 -0.04
C GLN A 456 -18.54 -13.20 0.55
N HIS A 457 -19.28 -14.28 0.33
CA HIS A 457 -18.89 -15.63 0.72
C HIS A 457 -19.04 -16.62 -0.44
N GLY A 458 -18.23 -17.67 -0.42
CA GLY A 458 -18.25 -18.73 -1.42
C GLY A 458 -17.83 -18.27 -2.81
N SER A 459 -16.93 -17.29 -2.91
CA SER A 459 -16.49 -16.70 -4.17
C SER A 459 -15.07 -16.16 -4.08
N TRP A 460 -14.47 -15.87 -5.24
CA TRP A 460 -13.20 -15.14 -5.37
C TRP A 460 -13.21 -13.71 -4.81
N TYR A 461 -14.37 -13.21 -4.35
CA TYR A 461 -14.51 -11.89 -3.74
C TYR A 461 -14.47 -11.92 -2.21
N PHE A 462 -14.40 -13.10 -1.60
CA PHE A 462 -14.33 -13.27 -0.14
C PHE A 462 -13.20 -12.42 0.47
N LEU A 463 -11.96 -12.61 0.02
CA LEU A 463 -10.80 -11.90 0.56
C LEU A 463 -10.82 -10.38 0.32
N PRO A 464 -10.99 -9.87 -0.91
CA PRO A 464 -10.95 -8.43 -1.13
C PRO A 464 -12.11 -7.68 -0.48
N TRP A 465 -13.31 -8.28 -0.41
CA TRP A 465 -14.44 -7.64 0.27
C TRP A 465 -14.16 -7.47 1.77
N HIS A 466 -13.70 -8.53 2.45
CA HIS A 466 -13.37 -8.48 3.88
C HIS A 466 -12.18 -7.54 4.15
N ARG A 467 -11.21 -7.43 3.24
CA ARG A 467 -10.13 -6.43 3.34
C ARG A 467 -10.66 -5.00 3.34
N GLY A 468 -11.55 -4.67 2.40
CA GLY A 468 -12.18 -3.35 2.34
C GLY A 468 -13.02 -3.06 3.59
N TYR A 469 -13.76 -4.07 4.05
CA TYR A 469 -14.57 -3.98 5.25
C TYR A 469 -13.73 -3.72 6.51
N LEU A 470 -12.63 -4.46 6.69
CA LEU A 470 -11.67 -4.25 7.78
C LEU A 470 -11.00 -2.88 7.71
N TYR A 471 -10.63 -2.42 6.51
CA TYR A 471 -9.96 -1.13 6.33
C TYR A 471 -10.83 0.02 6.83
N TYR A 472 -12.07 0.10 6.35
CA TYR A 472 -12.96 1.20 6.74
C TYR A 472 -13.45 1.07 8.19
N PHE A 473 -13.68 -0.14 8.68
CA PHE A 473 -13.93 -0.37 10.11
C PHE A 473 -12.75 0.12 10.97
N GLU A 474 -11.51 -0.20 10.58
CA GLU A 474 -10.30 0.25 11.29
C GLU A 474 -10.16 1.77 11.29
N GLU A 475 -10.49 2.47 10.19
CA GLU A 475 -10.54 3.94 10.15
C GLU A 475 -11.55 4.50 11.18
N ILE A 476 -12.76 3.94 11.23
CA ILE A 476 -13.82 4.37 12.18
C ILE A 476 -13.37 4.14 13.62
N VAL A 477 -12.88 2.93 13.94
CA VAL A 477 -12.38 2.61 15.28
C VAL A 477 -11.21 3.51 15.66
N ARG A 478 -10.28 3.79 14.73
CA ARG A 478 -9.15 4.66 15.01
C ARG A 478 -9.58 6.09 15.31
N ALA A 479 -10.56 6.62 14.60
CA ALA A 479 -11.13 7.94 14.89
C ALA A 479 -11.67 8.00 16.32
N GLU A 480 -12.36 6.95 16.78
CA GLU A 480 -12.82 6.83 18.17
C GLU A 480 -11.66 6.72 19.18
N VAL A 481 -10.64 5.93 18.86
CA VAL A 481 -9.43 5.81 19.69
C VAL A 481 -8.77 7.17 19.87
N ILE A 482 -8.60 7.94 18.80
CA ILE A 482 -8.01 9.29 18.83
C ILE A 482 -8.89 10.25 19.63
N ALA A 483 -10.21 10.24 19.40
CA ALA A 483 -11.15 11.09 20.13
C ALA A 483 -11.12 10.84 21.64
N GLN A 484 -10.77 9.63 22.06
CA GLN A 484 -10.64 9.23 23.46
C GLN A 484 -9.21 9.34 24.01
N GLY A 485 -8.30 10.00 23.28
CA GLY A 485 -6.92 10.27 23.70
C GLY A 485 -5.96 9.09 23.54
N GLY A 486 -6.31 8.10 22.71
CA GLY A 486 -5.43 7.00 22.34
C GLY A 486 -4.43 7.34 21.23
N PRO A 487 -3.59 6.38 20.80
CA PRO A 487 -2.53 6.62 19.83
C PRO A 487 -3.08 6.91 18.42
N ALA A 488 -2.51 7.92 17.74
CA ALA A 488 -2.90 8.31 16.39
C ALA A 488 -2.51 7.27 15.32
N ASP A 489 -1.49 6.46 15.60
CA ASP A 489 -1.03 5.33 14.79
C ASP A 489 -1.68 3.99 15.20
N TRP A 490 -2.81 4.03 15.93
CA TRP A 490 -3.54 2.82 16.29
C TRP A 490 -3.90 1.98 15.06
N ALA A 491 -3.67 0.68 15.15
CA ALA A 491 -4.00 -0.31 14.13
C ALA A 491 -4.72 -1.48 14.79
N LEU A 492 -5.69 -2.06 14.07
CA LEU A 492 -6.48 -3.19 14.48
C LEU A 492 -5.56 -4.40 14.74
N PRO A 493 -5.60 -5.02 15.93
CA PRO A 493 -4.86 -6.25 16.19
C PRO A 493 -5.36 -7.41 15.31
N TYR A 494 -4.55 -8.46 15.19
CA TYR A 494 -4.97 -9.73 14.60
C TYR A 494 -4.80 -10.87 15.59
N TRP A 495 -5.64 -11.90 15.47
CA TRP A 495 -5.57 -13.10 16.32
C TRP A 495 -4.84 -14.24 15.60
N ASN A 496 -3.56 -14.44 15.91
CA ASN A 496 -2.74 -15.48 15.27
C ASN A 496 -2.88 -16.86 15.93
N TYR A 497 -4.04 -17.49 15.77
CA TYR A 497 -4.35 -18.81 16.34
C TYR A 497 -3.55 -19.98 15.75
N ALA A 498 -2.71 -19.75 14.73
CA ALA A 498 -1.86 -20.80 14.14
C ALA A 498 -0.62 -21.09 15.01
N ILE A 499 -0.23 -20.16 15.89
CA ILE A 499 0.89 -20.36 16.80
C ILE A 499 0.45 -21.24 17.98
N PRO A 500 1.19 -22.32 18.31
CA PRO A 500 0.89 -23.17 19.46
C PRO A 500 0.71 -22.35 20.75
N GLY A 501 -0.37 -22.61 21.49
CA GLY A 501 -0.71 -21.88 22.72
C GLY A 501 -1.46 -20.55 22.52
N ARG A 502 -1.60 -20.06 21.27
CA ARG A 502 -2.34 -18.81 20.94
C ARG A 502 -3.73 -19.07 20.34
N ALA A 503 -4.20 -20.32 20.37
CA ALA A 503 -5.47 -20.76 19.79
C ALA A 503 -6.69 -20.63 20.74
N ALA A 504 -6.51 -20.13 21.96
CA ALA A 504 -7.62 -19.72 22.82
C ALA A 504 -8.07 -18.29 22.47
N LEU A 505 -9.30 -17.92 22.88
CA LEU A 505 -9.73 -16.52 22.83
C LEU A 505 -8.73 -15.64 23.61
N PRO A 506 -8.29 -14.49 23.04
CA PRO A 506 -7.38 -13.59 23.73
C PRO A 506 -7.93 -13.19 25.11
N PRO A 507 -7.11 -13.14 26.17
CA PRO A 507 -7.56 -12.90 27.54
C PRO A 507 -8.55 -11.73 27.70
N ALA A 508 -8.31 -10.58 27.06
CA ALA A 508 -9.21 -9.43 27.11
C ALA A 508 -10.65 -9.71 26.65
N PHE A 509 -10.85 -10.70 25.78
CA PHE A 509 -12.18 -11.05 25.24
C PHE A 509 -12.94 -12.01 26.17
N ARG A 510 -12.29 -12.52 27.23
CA ARG A 510 -12.86 -13.42 28.23
C ARG A 510 -13.16 -12.72 29.57
N GLU A 511 -12.48 -11.60 29.83
CA GLU A 511 -12.72 -10.80 31.04
C GLU A 511 -14.12 -10.18 31.03
N ARG A 512 -14.85 -10.26 32.15
CA ARG A 512 -16.21 -9.68 32.25
C ARG A 512 -16.18 -8.15 32.40
N THR A 513 -15.08 -7.59 32.89
CA THR A 513 -14.93 -6.17 33.17
C THR A 513 -13.63 -5.60 32.62
N MET A 514 -13.64 -4.32 32.26
CA MET A 514 -12.43 -3.57 31.95
C MET A 514 -11.65 -3.23 33.25
N PRO A 515 -10.40 -2.71 33.17
CA PRO A 515 -9.60 -2.35 34.36
C PRO A 515 -10.25 -1.33 35.30
N ASP A 516 -11.18 -0.51 34.79
CA ASP A 516 -11.93 0.47 35.57
C ASP A 516 -13.17 -0.12 36.28
N GLY A 517 -13.41 -1.43 36.16
CA GLY A 517 -14.53 -2.15 36.75
C GLY A 517 -15.83 -2.08 35.95
N SER A 518 -15.87 -1.32 34.85
CA SER A 518 -17.07 -1.25 33.99
C SER A 518 -17.23 -2.51 33.10
N PRO A 519 -18.44 -2.81 32.61
CA PRO A 519 -18.68 -3.97 31.76
C PRO A 519 -17.78 -3.99 30.52
N ASN A 520 -17.16 -5.13 30.21
CA ASN A 520 -16.27 -5.25 29.06
C ASN A 520 -17.06 -5.35 27.74
N PRO A 521 -16.92 -4.39 26.82
CA PRO A 521 -17.61 -4.45 25.52
C PRO A 521 -17.05 -5.53 24.58
N LEU A 522 -15.86 -6.09 24.87
CA LEU A 522 -15.24 -7.19 24.10
C LEU A 522 -15.73 -8.59 24.52
N PHE A 523 -16.40 -8.70 25.66
CA PHE A 523 -16.93 -9.96 26.18
C PHE A 523 -18.36 -10.20 25.68
N VAL A 524 -18.60 -11.39 25.14
CA VAL A 524 -19.92 -11.84 24.68
C VAL A 524 -20.27 -13.13 25.41
N ALA A 525 -21.37 -13.11 26.18
CA ALA A 525 -21.80 -14.23 27.00
C ALA A 525 -22.26 -15.44 26.16
N ASP A 526 -22.84 -15.17 24.99
CA ASP A 526 -23.48 -16.19 24.13
C ASP A 526 -22.49 -17.00 23.27
N ARG A 527 -21.17 -16.81 23.42
CA ARG A 527 -20.17 -17.69 22.79
C ARG A 527 -20.23 -19.10 23.41
N ASN A 528 -19.62 -20.07 22.74
CA ASN A 528 -19.37 -21.39 23.31
C ASN A 528 -18.76 -21.25 24.73
N PRO A 529 -19.41 -21.80 25.77
CA PRO A 529 -18.95 -21.66 27.15
C PRO A 529 -17.51 -22.13 27.36
N SER A 530 -17.07 -23.19 26.67
CA SER A 530 -15.69 -23.67 26.74
C SER A 530 -14.71 -22.61 26.24
N MET A 531 -15.03 -21.90 25.15
CA MET A 531 -14.18 -20.84 24.62
C MET A 531 -14.08 -19.65 25.57
N ASN A 532 -15.20 -19.22 26.17
CA ASN A 532 -15.20 -18.18 27.20
C ASN A 532 -14.38 -18.58 28.44
N ASN A 533 -14.31 -19.88 28.74
CA ASN A 533 -13.49 -20.43 29.82
C ASN A 533 -12.05 -20.76 29.39
N GLY A 534 -11.58 -20.30 28.22
CA GLY A 534 -10.17 -20.42 27.82
C GLY A 534 -9.82 -21.74 27.14
N ALA A 535 -10.79 -22.49 26.63
CA ALA A 535 -10.52 -23.62 25.75
C ALA A 535 -9.71 -23.20 24.51
N THR A 536 -8.83 -24.09 24.07
CA THR A 536 -8.00 -23.90 22.89
C THR A 536 -8.62 -24.58 21.70
N LEU A 537 -8.68 -23.89 20.56
CA LEU A 537 -9.10 -24.49 19.30
C LEU A 537 -8.06 -25.54 18.83
N PRO A 538 -8.51 -26.67 18.25
CA PRO A 538 -7.60 -27.70 17.77
C PRO A 538 -6.82 -27.23 16.54
N SER A 539 -5.57 -27.70 16.41
CA SER A 539 -4.67 -27.33 15.31
C SER A 539 -5.23 -27.69 13.93
N THR A 540 -6.03 -28.75 13.85
CA THR A 540 -6.72 -29.16 12.62
C THR A 540 -7.69 -28.10 12.12
N SER A 541 -8.24 -27.25 12.99
CA SER A 541 -9.15 -26.16 12.63
C SER A 541 -8.44 -24.80 12.48
N THR A 542 -7.31 -24.60 13.14
CA THR A 542 -6.58 -23.31 13.13
C THR A 542 -5.49 -23.22 12.06
N THR A 543 -5.06 -24.35 11.50
CA THR A 543 -4.01 -24.40 10.47
C THR A 543 -4.49 -23.84 9.12
N ALA A 544 -3.66 -23.00 8.51
CA ALA A 544 -3.87 -22.53 7.13
C ALA A 544 -3.01 -23.31 6.11
N ALA A 545 -2.28 -24.35 6.54
CA ALA A 545 -1.24 -25.01 5.73
C ALA A 545 -1.72 -25.40 4.32
N ARG A 546 -2.96 -25.89 4.20
CA ARG A 546 -3.54 -26.29 2.91
C ARG A 546 -3.80 -25.12 1.99
N ALA A 547 -4.45 -24.08 2.49
CA ALA A 547 -4.63 -22.84 1.74
C ALA A 547 -3.27 -22.30 1.27
N MET A 548 -2.28 -22.24 2.16
CA MET A 548 -0.95 -21.71 1.86
C MET A 548 -0.19 -22.52 0.80
N ALA A 549 -0.48 -23.81 0.69
CA ALA A 549 0.16 -24.69 -0.28
C ALA A 549 -0.38 -24.55 -1.72
N HIS A 550 -1.56 -23.94 -1.91
CA HIS A 550 -1.98 -23.51 -3.25
C HIS A 550 -1.05 -22.41 -3.78
N THR A 551 -0.68 -22.47 -5.06
CA THR A 551 0.12 -21.43 -5.73
C THR A 551 -0.73 -20.48 -6.57
N THR A 552 -2.02 -20.79 -6.76
CA THR A 552 -2.97 -20.02 -7.55
C THR A 552 -4.13 -19.52 -6.70
N PHE A 553 -4.55 -18.28 -6.95
CA PHE A 553 -5.70 -17.68 -6.26
C PHE A 553 -7.01 -18.38 -6.63
N THR A 554 -7.24 -18.59 -7.95
CA THR A 554 -8.42 -19.28 -8.50
C THR A 554 -8.00 -20.20 -9.69
N PRO A 555 -7.65 -21.48 -9.47
CA PRO A 555 -7.37 -22.42 -10.54
C PRO A 555 -8.67 -22.94 -11.18
N PRO A 556 -8.65 -23.35 -12.45
CA PRO A 556 -9.61 -24.30 -12.98
C PRO A 556 -9.16 -25.75 -12.69
N PRO A 557 -10.01 -26.61 -12.10
CA PRO A 557 -11.21 -26.31 -11.34
C PRO A 557 -10.85 -25.78 -9.94
N ALA A 558 -11.76 -25.01 -9.35
CA ALA A 558 -11.70 -24.59 -7.95
C ALA A 558 -11.84 -25.82 -7.01
N PRO A 559 -11.36 -25.76 -5.75
CA PRO A 559 -10.92 -24.57 -5.02
C PRO A 559 -9.43 -24.22 -5.19
N GLY A 560 -9.15 -22.91 -5.21
CA GLY A 560 -7.82 -22.35 -5.02
C GLY A 560 -7.66 -21.75 -3.63
N PHE A 561 -6.64 -20.89 -3.48
CA PHE A 561 -6.45 -20.13 -2.26
C PHE A 561 -7.67 -19.26 -1.92
N GLY A 562 -8.17 -18.47 -2.88
CA GLY A 562 -9.14 -17.40 -2.65
C GLY A 562 -10.57 -17.65 -3.13
N GLY A 563 -10.87 -18.82 -3.72
CA GLY A 563 -12.22 -19.20 -4.16
C GLY A 563 -12.44 -19.10 -5.67
N GLY A 564 -13.59 -19.59 -6.15
CA GLY A 564 -13.94 -19.69 -7.56
C GLY A 564 -14.54 -18.41 -8.14
N ARG A 565 -14.49 -18.29 -9.48
CA ARG A 565 -14.98 -17.11 -10.20
C ARG A 565 -16.50 -17.01 -10.14
N THR A 566 -17.02 -15.88 -9.66
CA THR A 566 -18.46 -15.58 -9.63
C THR A 566 -18.75 -14.11 -9.93
N THR A 567 -20.02 -13.76 -10.14
CA THR A 567 -20.49 -12.38 -9.94
C THR A 567 -20.61 -12.06 -8.45
N PRO A 568 -20.61 -10.77 -8.04
CA PRO A 568 -20.86 -10.38 -6.67
C PRO A 568 -22.19 -10.92 -6.16
N GLN A 569 -22.18 -11.49 -4.96
CA GLN A 569 -23.35 -12.09 -4.34
C GLN A 569 -23.06 -12.36 -2.85
N HIS A 570 -24.11 -12.27 -2.05
CA HIS A 570 -23.98 -12.39 -0.61
C HIS A 570 -23.40 -13.75 -0.16
N PHE A 571 -23.95 -14.83 -0.71
CA PHE A 571 -23.48 -16.21 -0.50
C PHE A 571 -23.52 -17.00 -1.80
N PHE A 572 -22.52 -17.86 -1.99
CA PHE A 572 -22.48 -18.84 -3.07
C PHE A 572 -21.73 -20.11 -2.64
N ASN A 573 -21.57 -21.07 -3.56
CA ASN A 573 -20.99 -22.38 -3.28
C ASN A 573 -19.68 -22.66 -4.05
N LEU A 574 -18.77 -21.67 -4.11
CA LEU A 574 -17.43 -21.79 -4.72
C LEU A 574 -16.33 -21.21 -3.82
N GLY A 575 -16.37 -21.48 -2.51
CA GLY A 575 -15.40 -20.96 -1.55
C GLY A 575 -13.95 -21.42 -1.79
N GLY A 576 -13.00 -20.62 -1.31
CA GLY A 576 -11.56 -20.96 -1.36
C GLY A 576 -11.11 -21.80 -0.18
N GLU A 577 -9.95 -22.46 -0.28
CA GLU A 577 -9.42 -23.25 0.84
C GLU A 577 -9.24 -22.41 2.11
N LEU A 578 -8.84 -21.14 1.99
CA LEU A 578 -8.67 -20.26 3.15
C LEU A 578 -10.00 -19.95 3.84
N GLU A 579 -11.08 -19.79 3.05
CA GLU A 579 -12.44 -19.55 3.55
C GLU A 579 -12.97 -20.79 4.29
N PHE A 580 -12.69 -22.00 3.79
CA PHE A 580 -13.10 -23.23 4.46
C PHE A 580 -12.31 -23.52 5.73
N THR A 581 -10.98 -23.45 5.68
CA THR A 581 -10.11 -23.69 6.84
C THR A 581 -8.89 -22.78 6.76
N PRO A 582 -8.70 -21.88 7.75
CA PRO A 582 -9.33 -21.90 9.07
C PRO A 582 -10.67 -21.14 9.16
N HIS A 583 -11.00 -20.21 8.25
CA HIS A 583 -12.04 -19.20 8.47
C HIS A 583 -13.39 -19.75 8.96
N ASN A 584 -14.07 -20.60 8.18
CA ASN A 584 -15.39 -21.13 8.55
C ASN A 584 -15.35 -22.00 9.81
N GLY A 585 -14.22 -22.66 10.08
CA GLY A 585 -14.05 -23.50 11.27
C GLY A 585 -14.02 -22.66 12.55
N ILE A 586 -13.27 -21.56 12.54
CA ILE A 586 -13.17 -20.65 13.70
C ILE A 586 -14.55 -20.07 14.04
N HIS A 587 -15.30 -19.59 13.05
CA HIS A 587 -16.67 -19.09 13.24
C HIS A 587 -17.56 -20.08 14.01
N VAL A 588 -17.64 -21.30 13.50
CA VAL A 588 -18.50 -22.35 14.08
C VAL A 588 -18.04 -22.76 15.48
N LEU A 589 -16.73 -22.87 15.72
CA LEU A 589 -16.21 -23.33 17.02
C LEU A 589 -16.27 -22.25 18.11
N ILE A 590 -16.21 -20.97 17.77
CA ILE A 590 -16.53 -19.89 18.73
C ILE A 590 -18.01 -19.91 19.09
N GLY A 591 -18.89 -20.18 18.11
CA GLY A 591 -20.33 -20.27 18.33
C GLY A 591 -20.97 -18.93 18.73
N GLY A 592 -22.21 -18.98 19.21
CA GLY A 592 -22.97 -17.76 19.48
C GLY A 592 -23.15 -16.93 18.22
N TRP A 593 -22.97 -15.61 18.34
CA TRP A 593 -23.01 -14.71 17.18
C TRP A 593 -21.97 -15.06 16.13
N MET A 594 -20.74 -15.45 16.51
CA MET A 594 -19.70 -15.86 15.55
C MET A 594 -20.09 -17.06 14.69
N GLY A 595 -21.00 -17.92 15.15
CA GLY A 595 -21.45 -19.10 14.42
C GLY A 595 -22.53 -18.80 13.35
N ASP A 596 -23.07 -17.59 13.33
CA ASP A 596 -24.16 -17.16 12.46
C ASP A 596 -23.69 -15.97 11.58
N PRO A 597 -23.64 -16.10 10.24
CA PRO A 597 -23.19 -15.02 9.36
C PRO A 597 -24.03 -13.75 9.48
N ASP A 598 -25.31 -13.83 9.85
CA ASP A 598 -26.18 -12.67 10.04
C ASP A 598 -25.85 -11.89 11.33
N LEU A 599 -25.01 -12.46 12.21
CA LEU A 599 -24.69 -11.88 13.53
C LEU A 599 -23.19 -11.79 13.81
N ALA A 600 -22.34 -12.49 13.05
CA ALA A 600 -20.93 -12.71 13.39
C ALA A 600 -20.16 -11.41 13.65
N ALA A 601 -20.36 -10.39 12.81
CA ALA A 601 -19.68 -9.11 12.94
C ALA A 601 -20.10 -8.27 14.17
N LEU A 602 -21.17 -8.66 14.88
CA LEU A 602 -21.53 -8.07 16.17
C LEU A 602 -20.66 -8.57 17.32
N ASP A 603 -19.99 -9.71 17.17
CA ASP A 603 -19.00 -10.20 18.13
C ASP A 603 -17.65 -9.50 17.90
N PRO A 604 -17.09 -8.76 18.89
CA PRO A 604 -15.85 -8.02 18.71
C PRO A 604 -14.64 -8.86 18.28
N ILE A 605 -14.63 -10.19 18.50
CA ILE A 605 -13.54 -11.06 18.06
C ILE A 605 -13.54 -11.31 16.55
N PHE A 606 -14.68 -11.10 15.87
CA PHE A 606 -14.83 -11.19 14.42
C PHE A 606 -13.75 -10.41 13.69
N TRP A 607 -13.52 -9.17 14.12
CA TRP A 607 -12.60 -8.25 13.47
C TRP A 607 -11.15 -8.70 13.56
N LEU A 608 -10.73 -9.28 14.69
CA LEU A 608 -9.37 -9.79 14.88
C LEU A 608 -9.16 -11.13 14.17
N HIS A 609 -10.20 -11.95 14.09
CA HIS A 609 -10.24 -13.16 13.27
C HIS A 609 -10.04 -12.82 11.80
N HIS A 610 -10.85 -11.90 11.26
CA HIS A 610 -10.77 -11.46 9.87
C HIS A 610 -9.49 -10.68 9.57
N ALA A 611 -8.93 -9.92 10.51
CA ALA A 611 -7.60 -9.35 10.37
C ALA A 611 -6.51 -10.43 10.21
N ASN A 612 -6.66 -11.60 10.84
CA ASN A 612 -5.74 -12.72 10.62
C ASN A 612 -5.99 -13.43 9.28
N VAL A 613 -7.25 -13.53 8.83
CA VAL A 613 -7.57 -14.04 7.47
C VAL A 613 -6.96 -13.14 6.40
N ASP A 614 -7.07 -11.82 6.56
CA ASP A 614 -6.45 -10.84 5.68
C ASP A 614 -4.91 -10.91 5.71
N ARG A 615 -4.32 -11.07 6.91
CA ARG A 615 -2.88 -11.34 7.06
C ARG A 615 -2.43 -12.58 6.31
N LEU A 616 -3.23 -13.65 6.31
CA LEU A 616 -2.89 -14.90 5.62
C LEU A 616 -2.84 -14.70 4.09
N TRP A 617 -3.64 -13.79 3.53
CA TRP A 617 -3.53 -13.40 2.12
C TRP A 617 -2.21 -12.68 1.83
N SER A 618 -1.82 -11.69 2.64
CA SER A 618 -0.51 -11.03 2.49
C SER A 618 0.65 -12.01 2.69
N SER A 619 0.51 -12.96 3.63
CA SER A 619 1.49 -14.02 3.86
C SER A 619 1.55 -15.01 2.69
N TRP A 620 0.45 -15.25 1.99
CA TRP A 620 0.43 -16.14 0.83
C TRP A 620 1.18 -15.52 -0.35
N LEU A 621 0.94 -14.24 -0.64
CA LEU A 621 1.70 -13.48 -1.63
C LEU A 621 3.21 -13.47 -1.30
N ALA A 622 3.57 -13.34 -0.02
CA ALA A 622 4.94 -13.37 0.49
C ALA A 622 5.75 -14.61 0.07
N LEU A 623 5.08 -15.76 -0.02
CA LEU A 623 5.75 -17.05 -0.26
C LEU A 623 6.32 -17.15 -1.68
N GLY A 624 5.99 -16.22 -2.58
CA GLY A 624 6.43 -16.24 -3.97
C GLY A 624 5.95 -17.50 -4.71
N GLY A 625 6.76 -17.99 -5.65
CA GLY A 625 6.43 -19.22 -6.41
C GLY A 625 5.28 -19.06 -7.39
N GLY A 626 5.12 -17.87 -7.98
CA GLY A 626 4.06 -17.55 -8.94
C GLY A 626 2.72 -17.15 -8.30
N ARG A 627 2.65 -17.08 -6.96
CA ARG A 627 1.48 -16.58 -6.23
C ARG A 627 1.26 -15.10 -6.54
N ALA A 628 0.09 -14.79 -7.06
CA ALA A 628 -0.32 -13.44 -7.42
C ALA A 628 -1.84 -13.32 -7.32
N ASP A 629 -2.30 -12.08 -7.09
CA ASP A 629 -3.72 -11.76 -7.16
C ASP A 629 -4.27 -11.94 -8.58
N PRO A 630 -5.57 -12.21 -8.74
CA PRO A 630 -6.19 -12.36 -10.05
C PRO A 630 -5.87 -11.15 -10.96
N ALA A 631 -5.30 -11.42 -12.13
CA ALA A 631 -5.10 -10.40 -13.18
C ALA A 631 -6.38 -10.09 -13.96
N ASP A 632 -7.45 -10.84 -13.70
CA ASP A 632 -8.75 -10.70 -14.37
C ASP A 632 -9.35 -9.31 -14.13
N THR A 633 -9.72 -8.61 -15.20
CA THR A 633 -10.23 -7.23 -15.12
C THR A 633 -11.58 -7.15 -14.43
N ALA A 634 -12.43 -8.18 -14.52
CA ALA A 634 -13.69 -8.22 -13.79
C ALA A 634 -13.43 -8.27 -12.29
N TRP A 635 -12.44 -9.06 -11.87
CA TRP A 635 -12.03 -9.10 -10.47
C TRP A 635 -11.39 -7.79 -10.02
N ARG A 636 -10.44 -7.23 -10.80
CA ARG A 636 -9.70 -6.00 -10.45
C ARG A 636 -10.62 -4.77 -10.33
N ASN A 637 -11.58 -4.64 -11.24
CA ASN A 637 -12.46 -3.47 -11.33
C ASN A 637 -13.71 -3.59 -10.45
N GLN A 638 -13.93 -4.74 -9.81
CA GLN A 638 -15.03 -4.88 -8.87
C GLN A 638 -14.88 -3.86 -7.74
N SER A 639 -15.95 -3.10 -7.51
CA SER A 639 -16.01 -1.99 -6.56
C SER A 639 -17.00 -2.30 -5.44
N TRP A 640 -16.68 -1.84 -4.23
CA TRP A 640 -17.47 -2.09 -3.02
C TRP A 640 -17.77 -0.80 -2.29
N PRO A 641 -19.04 -0.58 -1.87
CA PRO A 641 -19.39 0.56 -1.04
C PRO A 641 -19.12 0.28 0.44
N PHE A 642 -18.56 1.26 1.15
CA PHE A 642 -18.39 1.29 2.60
C PHE A 642 -18.65 2.70 3.14
N TYR A 643 -18.43 2.91 4.43
CA TYR A 643 -18.43 4.24 5.06
C TYR A 643 -17.09 4.53 5.71
N ASP A 644 -16.59 5.74 5.57
CA ASP A 644 -15.36 6.18 6.22
C ASP A 644 -15.59 6.66 7.67
N ALA A 645 -14.54 7.20 8.29
CA ALA A 645 -14.55 7.70 9.66
C ALA A 645 -15.48 8.92 9.88
N ASP A 646 -15.73 9.70 8.82
CA ASP A 646 -16.63 10.85 8.87
C ASP A 646 -18.09 10.42 8.72
N GLY A 647 -18.32 9.21 8.22
CA GLY A 647 -19.63 8.62 7.98
C GLY A 647 -20.12 8.84 6.56
N ASP A 648 -19.22 9.24 5.65
CA ASP A 648 -19.51 9.43 4.24
C ASP A 648 -19.40 8.12 3.48
N ARG A 649 -20.29 7.93 2.50
CA ARG A 649 -20.31 6.72 1.68
C ARG A 649 -19.18 6.80 0.65
N VAL A 650 -18.31 5.81 0.69
CA VAL A 650 -17.12 5.72 -0.15
C VAL A 650 -17.11 4.40 -0.92
N THR A 651 -16.36 4.35 -2.02
CA THR A 651 -16.20 3.14 -2.83
C THR A 651 -14.73 2.79 -3.01
N ILE A 652 -14.40 1.51 -2.97
CA ILE A 652 -13.04 1.02 -3.20
C ILE A 652 -13.05 -0.19 -4.14
N THR A 653 -12.09 -0.25 -5.05
CA THR A 653 -11.93 -1.37 -5.98
C THR A 653 -10.97 -2.42 -5.44
N ASN A 654 -11.08 -3.66 -5.93
CA ASN A 654 -10.12 -4.71 -5.59
C ASN A 654 -8.69 -4.31 -5.98
N ALA A 655 -8.50 -3.66 -7.13
CA ALA A 655 -7.20 -3.17 -7.58
C ALA A 655 -6.57 -2.15 -6.60
N GLN A 656 -7.38 -1.32 -5.93
CA GLN A 656 -6.89 -0.40 -4.89
C GLN A 656 -6.54 -1.15 -3.58
N MET A 657 -7.06 -2.35 -3.35
CA MET A 657 -6.87 -3.07 -2.08
C MET A 657 -5.77 -4.14 -2.10
N VAL A 658 -5.25 -4.53 -3.26
CA VAL A 658 -4.24 -5.61 -3.33
C VAL A 658 -2.94 -5.27 -2.59
N ASP A 659 -2.53 -3.99 -2.59
CA ASP A 659 -1.36 -3.51 -1.88
C ASP A 659 -1.77 -2.75 -0.62
N THR A 660 -1.69 -3.42 0.54
CA THR A 660 -2.09 -2.85 1.82
C THR A 660 -1.13 -1.76 2.31
N ALA A 661 0.15 -1.84 1.96
CA ALA A 661 1.15 -0.89 2.43
C ALA A 661 1.03 0.43 1.65
N LEU A 662 0.92 0.32 0.33
CA LEU A 662 0.90 1.45 -0.59
C LEU A 662 -0.44 2.19 -0.59
N HIS A 663 -1.54 1.46 -0.73
CA HIS A 663 -2.85 2.08 -0.97
C HIS A 663 -3.68 2.19 0.30
N LEU A 664 -3.45 1.30 1.28
CA LEU A 664 -4.23 1.25 2.53
C LEU A 664 -3.41 1.68 3.75
N GLY A 665 -2.12 1.97 3.60
CA GLY A 665 -1.27 2.47 4.67
C GLY A 665 -1.13 1.54 5.88
N TYR A 666 -1.19 0.20 5.71
CA TYR A 666 -0.95 -0.75 6.80
C TYR A 666 -0.20 -2.03 6.37
N VAL A 667 0.50 -2.62 7.33
CA VAL A 667 1.17 -3.94 7.26
C VAL A 667 0.95 -4.74 8.54
N TYR A 668 1.37 -5.99 8.53
CA TYR A 668 1.37 -6.87 9.70
C TYR A 668 2.76 -6.93 10.36
N GLN A 669 2.79 -7.05 11.69
CA GLN A 669 3.98 -7.00 12.54
C GLN A 669 5.09 -7.99 12.16
N ASP A 670 4.72 -9.19 11.73
CA ASP A 670 5.65 -10.23 11.30
C ASP A 670 6.25 -9.97 9.91
N GLY A 671 6.00 -8.77 9.36
CA GLY A 671 6.34 -8.44 7.99
C GLY A 671 5.59 -9.34 7.01
N VAL A 672 5.91 -9.20 5.74
CA VAL A 672 5.56 -10.19 4.72
C VAL A 672 6.48 -11.41 4.97
N ALA A 673 6.13 -12.20 6.00
CA ALA A 673 6.72 -13.45 6.56
C ALA A 673 7.97 -13.33 7.48
N PRO A 674 8.05 -14.10 8.59
CA PRO A 674 8.32 -15.55 8.51
C PRO A 674 7.51 -16.43 9.49
N GLY A 675 6.77 -17.40 8.95
CA GLY A 675 6.12 -18.48 9.73
C GLY A 675 6.01 -19.84 9.03
N ALA A 676 6.48 -19.97 7.77
CA ALA A 676 6.43 -21.24 7.05
C ALA A 676 7.66 -22.12 7.36
N ARG A 677 7.83 -22.49 8.62
CA ARG A 677 8.67 -23.65 8.96
C ARG A 677 8.00 -24.52 10.01
N ALA A 678 6.86 -25.08 9.64
CA ALA A 678 6.42 -26.39 10.14
C ALA A 678 5.32 -26.94 9.24
N MET A 679 5.53 -28.17 8.79
CA MET A 679 4.59 -29.07 8.14
C MET A 679 4.22 -28.72 6.69
N GLN A 680 5.12 -29.08 5.77
CA GLN A 680 4.70 -29.56 4.45
C GLN A 680 3.78 -30.76 4.68
N GLU A 681 2.47 -30.53 4.75
CA GLU A 681 1.55 -31.56 4.26
C GLU A 681 1.72 -31.56 2.73
N PRO A 682 2.03 -32.70 2.11
CA PRO A 682 2.19 -32.77 0.66
C PRO A 682 0.84 -32.47 -0.02
N ILE A 683 0.68 -31.29 -0.60
CA ILE A 683 -0.24 -31.12 -1.73
C ILE A 683 0.52 -31.66 -2.94
N MET A 684 0.17 -32.86 -3.39
CA MET A 684 0.84 -33.54 -4.50
C MET A 684 -0.15 -33.93 -5.59
N SER A 685 -0.41 -32.99 -6.49
CA SER A 685 -0.11 -33.08 -7.93
C SER A 685 -0.48 -31.76 -8.62
N ALA A 686 0.21 -31.43 -9.71
CA ALA A 686 -0.20 -30.32 -10.57
C ALA A 686 -1.57 -30.64 -11.20
N PRO A 687 -2.43 -29.64 -11.50
CA PRO A 687 -3.70 -29.88 -12.17
C PRO A 687 -3.47 -30.67 -13.47
N SER A 688 -4.16 -31.81 -13.64
CA SER A 688 -4.19 -32.53 -14.92
C SER A 688 -5.25 -31.92 -15.84
N ASP A 689 -4.93 -31.81 -17.14
CA ASP A 689 -5.86 -31.40 -18.18
C ASP A 689 -6.83 -32.57 -18.48
N GLY A 690 -8.02 -32.55 -17.90
CA GLY A 690 -9.10 -33.52 -18.15
C GLY A 690 -10.36 -33.23 -17.34
N GLU A 691 -11.55 -33.67 -17.75
CA GLU A 691 -12.75 -33.61 -16.88
C GLU A 691 -12.68 -34.74 -15.85
N PRO A 692 -12.96 -34.50 -14.55
CA PRO A 692 -12.98 -35.56 -13.54
C PRO A 692 -13.98 -36.67 -13.90
N GLU A 693 -13.50 -37.91 -13.96
CA GLU A 693 -14.33 -39.10 -14.19
C GLU A 693 -14.91 -39.60 -12.88
N PHE A 694 -16.24 -39.75 -12.80
CA PHE A 694 -16.91 -40.38 -11.66
C PHE A 694 -16.56 -41.87 -11.59
N VAL A 695 -16.07 -42.35 -10.45
CA VAL A 695 -15.65 -43.76 -10.30
C VAL A 695 -16.34 -44.52 -9.18
N GLY A 696 -17.06 -43.85 -8.29
CA GLY A 696 -17.76 -44.51 -7.20
C GLY A 696 -18.47 -43.56 -6.24
N ALA A 697 -19.42 -44.09 -5.47
CA ALA A 697 -20.16 -43.33 -4.48
C ALA A 697 -20.71 -44.20 -3.33
N SER A 698 -21.02 -43.55 -2.21
CA SER A 698 -21.78 -44.13 -1.11
C SER A 698 -23.15 -44.63 -1.59
N ASP A 699 -23.57 -45.78 -1.08
CA ASP A 699 -24.83 -46.44 -1.41
C ASP A 699 -26.09 -45.74 -0.84
N ARG A 700 -25.89 -44.87 0.16
CA ARG A 700 -26.96 -44.13 0.84
C ARG A 700 -26.51 -42.74 1.30
N PRO A 701 -27.46 -41.81 1.50
CA PRO A 701 -27.21 -40.55 2.18
C PRO A 701 -26.71 -40.75 3.62
N ILE A 702 -26.01 -39.74 4.13
CA ILE A 702 -25.39 -39.73 5.46
C ILE A 702 -26.02 -38.61 6.28
N THR A 703 -26.33 -38.88 7.54
CA THR A 703 -26.78 -37.86 8.49
C THR A 703 -25.73 -37.64 9.55
N LEU A 704 -25.27 -36.40 9.72
CA LEU A 704 -24.36 -35.97 10.76
C LEU A 704 -25.16 -35.28 11.87
N ALA A 705 -25.11 -35.82 13.09
CA ALA A 705 -25.90 -35.34 14.23
C ALA A 705 -25.09 -35.44 15.55
N GLY A 706 -23.89 -34.85 15.57
CA GLY A 706 -23.06 -34.69 16.76
C GLY A 706 -22.26 -35.93 17.16
N THR A 707 -22.36 -37.03 16.41
CA THR A 707 -21.61 -38.27 16.66
C THR A 707 -20.73 -38.65 15.47
N PRO A 708 -19.62 -39.39 15.68
CA PRO A 708 -18.83 -39.90 14.56
C PRO A 708 -19.65 -40.79 13.62
N VAL A 709 -19.52 -40.57 12.31
CA VAL A 709 -20.20 -41.38 11.28
C VAL A 709 -19.17 -41.93 10.31
N ARG A 710 -19.36 -43.19 9.88
CA ARG A 710 -18.56 -43.83 8.84
C ARG A 710 -19.44 -44.28 7.69
N VAL A 711 -18.94 -44.12 6.47
CA VAL A 711 -19.55 -44.61 5.23
C VAL A 711 -18.48 -45.30 4.38
N GLU A 712 -18.87 -46.32 3.63
CA GLU A 712 -18.01 -46.91 2.60
C GLU A 712 -18.35 -46.29 1.25
N VAL A 713 -17.32 -45.95 0.48
CA VAL A 713 -17.43 -45.36 -0.85
C VAL A 713 -16.77 -46.33 -1.83
N PRO A 714 -17.51 -47.37 -2.29
CA PRO A 714 -16.99 -48.34 -3.22
C PRO A 714 -16.67 -47.69 -4.57
N ILE A 715 -15.60 -48.13 -5.20
CA ILE A 715 -15.27 -47.79 -6.59
C ILE A 715 -15.85 -48.89 -7.48
N ASP A 716 -16.66 -48.50 -8.46
CA ASP A 716 -17.32 -49.44 -9.37
C ASP A 716 -16.28 -50.18 -10.21
N GLY A 717 -16.52 -51.46 -10.52
CA GLY A 717 -15.69 -52.22 -11.46
C GLY A 717 -15.75 -51.64 -12.89
N PRO A 718 -14.86 -52.03 -13.82
CA PRO A 718 -14.92 -51.54 -15.20
C PRO A 718 -16.26 -51.90 -15.83
N THR A 719 -17.15 -50.93 -16.04
CA THR A 719 -18.35 -51.12 -16.87
C THR A 719 -17.96 -51.09 -18.33
N ALA A 720 -18.55 -51.98 -19.14
CA ALA A 720 -18.24 -52.20 -20.56
C ALA A 720 -18.42 -50.98 -21.50
N ALA A 721 -18.85 -49.82 -20.99
CA ALA A 721 -19.04 -48.57 -21.73
C ALA A 721 -18.12 -47.41 -21.29
N GLY A 722 -17.29 -47.59 -20.25
CA GLY A 722 -16.41 -46.55 -19.70
C GLY A 722 -14.94 -46.79 -20.03
N ARG A 723 -14.21 -45.73 -20.39
CA ARG A 723 -12.81 -45.74 -20.84
C ARG A 723 -11.82 -46.11 -19.72
N ARG A 724 -11.83 -47.35 -19.21
CA ARG A 724 -10.70 -47.88 -18.45
C ARG A 724 -9.66 -48.48 -19.40
N THR A 725 -8.80 -47.64 -20.00
CA THR A 725 -7.52 -48.18 -20.53
C THR A 725 -6.62 -48.47 -19.33
N ALA A 726 -6.61 -49.73 -18.92
CA ALA A 726 -5.99 -50.27 -17.72
C ALA A 726 -4.44 -50.21 -17.71
N ALA A 727 -3.80 -49.05 -17.86
CA ALA A 727 -2.33 -48.97 -17.91
C ALA A 727 -1.66 -47.89 -17.06
N ALA A 728 -2.36 -46.86 -16.56
CA ALA A 728 -1.76 -45.82 -15.72
C ALA A 728 -2.63 -45.44 -14.52
N ALA A 729 -2.00 -45.21 -13.37
CA ALA A 729 -2.65 -44.66 -12.18
C ALA A 729 -3.16 -43.23 -12.46
N PRO A 730 -4.36 -42.83 -11.96
CA PRO A 730 -4.86 -41.46 -12.11
C PRO A 730 -3.89 -40.44 -11.50
N ALA A 731 -3.79 -39.28 -12.14
CA ALA A 731 -2.96 -38.16 -11.68
C ALA A 731 -3.60 -37.42 -10.50
N GLN A 732 -4.93 -37.40 -10.41
CA GLN A 732 -5.67 -36.96 -9.24
C GLN A 732 -6.77 -37.93 -8.81
N VAL A 733 -6.98 -38.02 -7.51
CA VAL A 733 -8.12 -38.70 -6.87
C VAL A 733 -8.82 -37.71 -5.95
N LEU A 734 -10.08 -37.41 -6.24
CA LEU A 734 -10.88 -36.41 -5.54
C LEU A 734 -12.01 -37.08 -4.77
N LEU A 735 -12.21 -36.67 -3.51
CA LEU A 735 -13.33 -37.05 -2.66
C LEU A 735 -14.33 -35.89 -2.59
N ASN A 736 -15.56 -36.11 -3.04
CA ASN A 736 -16.60 -35.09 -3.07
C ASN A 736 -17.72 -35.41 -2.06
N LEU A 737 -18.16 -34.37 -1.35
CA LEU A 737 -19.40 -34.33 -0.60
C LEU A 737 -20.42 -33.55 -1.43
N GLU A 738 -21.53 -34.19 -1.76
CA GLU A 738 -22.55 -33.66 -2.64
C GLU A 738 -23.91 -33.56 -1.94
N ASP A 739 -24.71 -32.59 -2.40
CA ASP A 739 -26.07 -32.35 -1.92
C ASP A 739 -26.13 -32.24 -0.40
N VAL A 740 -25.18 -31.48 0.15
CA VAL A 740 -25.13 -31.22 1.59
C VAL A 740 -26.19 -30.18 1.93
N ALA A 741 -27.02 -30.48 2.93
CA ALA A 741 -28.12 -29.62 3.35
C ALA A 741 -28.32 -29.70 4.87
N ALA A 742 -28.63 -28.54 5.46
CA ALA A 742 -29.04 -28.41 6.86
C ALA A 742 -29.97 -27.20 6.99
N GLU A 743 -30.83 -27.20 8.02
CA GLU A 743 -31.70 -26.07 8.32
C GLU A 743 -30.90 -24.83 8.77
N ARG A 744 -29.84 -25.07 9.53
CA ARG A 744 -28.86 -24.09 10.02
C ARG A 744 -27.55 -24.80 10.37
N SER A 745 -26.47 -24.05 10.54
CA SER A 745 -25.18 -24.58 11.00
C SER A 745 -25.32 -25.41 12.31
N PRO A 746 -24.72 -26.62 12.41
CA PRO A 746 -24.90 -27.54 13.52
C PRO A 746 -24.01 -27.23 14.74
N ALA A 747 -23.44 -26.03 14.82
CA ALA A 747 -22.52 -25.59 15.88
C ALA A 747 -21.30 -26.51 16.11
N THR A 748 -20.90 -27.28 15.10
CA THR A 748 -19.68 -28.09 15.12
C THR A 748 -19.07 -28.21 13.72
N VAL A 749 -17.76 -28.47 13.69
CA VAL A 749 -16.98 -28.78 12.50
C VAL A 749 -16.75 -30.29 12.48
N TYR A 750 -16.77 -30.93 11.30
CA TYR A 750 -16.40 -32.34 11.19
C TYR A 750 -15.03 -32.48 10.53
N GLU A 751 -14.12 -33.17 11.22
CA GLU A 751 -12.90 -33.69 10.63
C GLU A 751 -13.24 -34.89 9.75
N VAL A 752 -12.71 -34.88 8.53
CA VAL A 752 -12.91 -35.94 7.54
C VAL A 752 -11.64 -36.78 7.49
N TYR A 753 -11.83 -38.09 7.63
CA TYR A 753 -10.77 -39.07 7.55
C TYR A 753 -11.08 -40.11 6.49
N VAL A 754 -10.04 -40.65 5.87
CA VAL A 754 -10.14 -41.74 4.89
C VAL A 754 -9.29 -42.94 5.33
N ARG A 755 -9.72 -44.13 4.91
CA ARG A 755 -9.03 -45.42 5.07
C ARG A 755 -9.29 -46.31 3.86
N PRO A 756 -8.42 -47.30 3.56
CA PRO A 756 -8.74 -48.33 2.59
C PRO A 756 -10.02 -49.10 2.99
N ILE A 757 -10.89 -49.40 2.03
CA ILE A 757 -12.05 -50.26 2.26
C ILE A 757 -11.60 -51.64 2.77
N GLY A 758 -12.34 -52.19 3.74
CA GLY A 758 -12.04 -53.50 4.32
C GLY A 758 -10.85 -53.53 5.29
N SER A 759 -10.26 -52.38 5.63
CA SER A 759 -9.14 -52.26 6.57
C SER A 759 -9.52 -51.46 7.83
N PRO A 760 -10.36 -52.01 8.73
CA PRO A 760 -10.86 -51.27 9.90
C PRO A 760 -9.75 -50.83 10.87
N ASP A 761 -8.63 -51.56 10.90
CA ASP A 761 -7.48 -51.28 11.77
C ASP A 761 -6.46 -50.30 11.15
N ALA A 762 -6.65 -49.89 9.89
CA ALA A 762 -5.77 -48.92 9.25
C ALA A 762 -5.84 -47.57 9.97
N VAL A 763 -4.67 -46.92 10.09
CA VAL A 763 -4.56 -45.56 10.64
C VAL A 763 -5.34 -44.60 9.73
N PRO A 764 -6.37 -43.89 10.23
CA PRO A 764 -7.11 -42.91 9.43
C PRO A 764 -6.21 -41.76 9.01
N TYR A 765 -6.28 -41.40 7.73
CA TYR A 765 -5.62 -40.21 7.18
C TYR A 765 -6.57 -39.02 7.21
N HIS A 766 -6.16 -37.88 7.78
CA HIS A 766 -6.99 -36.66 7.83
C HIS A 766 -6.97 -35.96 6.48
N VAL A 767 -8.13 -35.87 5.84
CA VAL A 767 -8.27 -35.24 4.51
C VAL A 767 -8.89 -33.87 4.59
N GLY A 768 -9.20 -33.35 5.78
CA GLY A 768 -9.63 -31.96 5.98
C GLY A 768 -10.83 -31.83 6.87
N ASN A 769 -11.43 -30.64 6.84
CA ASN A 769 -12.60 -30.32 7.64
C ASN A 769 -13.77 -29.94 6.74
N VAL A 770 -14.97 -30.18 7.27
CA VAL A 770 -16.23 -29.65 6.75
C VAL A 770 -16.82 -28.75 7.82
N SER A 771 -16.95 -27.47 7.48
CA SER A 771 -17.73 -26.50 8.26
C SER A 771 -18.98 -26.14 7.47
N PHE A 772 -20.04 -25.78 8.20
CA PHE A 772 -21.36 -25.44 7.65
C PHE A 772 -21.75 -24.00 7.93
N PHE A 773 -20.76 -23.12 8.14
CA PHE A 773 -21.00 -21.69 8.27
C PHE A 773 -21.73 -21.15 7.03
N GLY A 774 -22.89 -20.51 7.21
CA GLY A 774 -23.72 -19.99 6.13
C GLY A 774 -24.54 -21.01 5.33
N ILE A 775 -24.63 -22.28 5.79
CA ILE A 775 -25.38 -23.32 5.07
C ILE A 775 -26.88 -22.96 4.89
N GLU A 776 -27.44 -22.22 5.84
CA GLU A 776 -28.81 -21.70 5.78
C GLU A 776 -29.04 -20.75 4.59
N HIS A 777 -28.04 -19.97 4.17
CA HIS A 777 -28.13 -19.09 3.01
C HIS A 777 -28.01 -19.88 1.69
N VAL A 778 -27.10 -20.85 1.65
CA VAL A 778 -26.89 -21.71 0.47
C VAL A 778 -28.10 -22.61 0.20
N THR A 779 -28.64 -23.23 1.25
CA THR A 779 -29.80 -24.15 1.13
C THR A 779 -31.06 -23.40 0.68
N ARG A 780 -31.31 -22.20 1.22
CA ARG A 780 -32.45 -21.35 0.79
C ARG A 780 -32.34 -20.86 -0.66
N ALA A 781 -31.13 -20.54 -1.13
CA ALA A 781 -30.91 -20.13 -2.52
C ALA A 781 -31.26 -21.26 -3.52
N THR A 782 -30.93 -22.52 -3.19
CA THR A 782 -31.22 -23.67 -4.06
C THR A 782 -32.70 -24.02 -4.18
N SER A 783 -33.53 -23.64 -3.19
CA SER A 783 -34.98 -23.87 -3.22
C SER A 783 -35.74 -22.84 -4.09
N ALA A 784 -35.07 -21.79 -4.56
CA ALA A 784 -35.62 -20.75 -5.44
C ALA A 784 -35.34 -20.96 -6.94
N GLY A 785 -34.62 -22.02 -7.34
CA GLY A 785 -34.51 -22.47 -8.73
C GLY A 785 -33.25 -22.07 -9.53
N ASP A 786 -32.34 -21.24 -9.00
CA ASP A 786 -31.23 -20.66 -9.77
C ASP A 786 -29.81 -21.04 -9.26
N GLY A 787 -29.51 -22.34 -9.07
CA GLY A 787 -28.13 -22.79 -8.79
C GLY A 787 -27.91 -24.31 -8.81
N PRO A 788 -26.69 -24.80 -9.10
CA PRO A 788 -26.38 -26.23 -9.18
C PRO A 788 -26.54 -26.92 -7.82
N HIS A 789 -27.02 -28.17 -7.83
CA HIS A 789 -27.46 -28.96 -6.67
C HIS A 789 -26.58 -28.83 -5.40
N GLY A 790 -27.12 -28.19 -4.35
CA GLY A 790 -26.69 -28.23 -2.93
C GLY A 790 -25.30 -27.67 -2.59
N PHE A 791 -25.01 -27.51 -1.29
CA PHE A 791 -23.63 -27.23 -0.82
C PHE A 791 -22.72 -28.41 -1.17
N ARG A 792 -21.48 -28.12 -1.60
CA ARG A 792 -20.51 -29.14 -2.03
C ARG A 792 -19.15 -28.89 -1.41
N ARG A 793 -18.42 -29.97 -1.11
CA ARG A 793 -17.03 -29.89 -0.64
C ARG A 793 -16.19 -30.96 -1.32
N THR A 794 -15.06 -30.57 -1.89
CA THR A 794 -14.11 -31.48 -2.55
C THR A 794 -12.82 -31.52 -1.74
N PHE A 795 -12.25 -32.71 -1.60
CA PHE A 795 -10.94 -32.95 -1.00
C PHE A 795 -10.06 -33.68 -2.01
N ASP A 796 -8.84 -33.19 -2.21
CA ASP A 796 -7.81 -33.92 -2.96
C ASP A 796 -7.17 -34.98 -2.05
N ILE A 797 -7.33 -36.26 -2.41
CA ILE A 797 -6.79 -37.40 -1.67
C ILE A 797 -5.66 -38.11 -2.44
N SER A 798 -5.14 -37.49 -3.51
CA SER A 798 -4.16 -38.08 -4.43
C SER A 798 -2.88 -38.52 -3.72
N ALA A 799 -2.33 -37.66 -2.86
CA ALA A 799 -1.10 -37.94 -2.12
C ALA A 799 -1.24 -39.17 -1.22
N TRP A 800 -2.39 -39.31 -0.56
CA TRP A 800 -2.71 -40.45 0.28
C TRP A 800 -2.86 -41.74 -0.53
N VAL A 801 -3.56 -41.67 -1.67
CA VAL A 801 -3.71 -42.82 -2.58
C VAL A 801 -2.37 -43.25 -3.15
N ALA A 802 -1.51 -42.31 -3.54
CA ALA A 802 -0.17 -42.60 -4.06
C ALA A 802 0.70 -43.31 -3.02
N ASP A 803 0.74 -42.79 -1.78
CA ASP A 803 1.49 -43.41 -0.68
C ASP A 803 0.98 -44.82 -0.31
N LEU A 804 -0.33 -45.06 -0.39
CA LEU A 804 -0.89 -46.39 -0.22
C LEU A 804 -0.53 -47.33 -1.38
N ARG A 805 -0.50 -46.83 -2.62
CA ARG A 805 -0.07 -47.61 -3.80
C ARG A 805 1.40 -48.00 -3.69
N ASP A 806 2.26 -47.09 -3.27
CA ASP A 806 3.69 -47.32 -3.08
C ASP A 806 3.96 -48.38 -2.00
N ARG A 807 3.11 -48.44 -0.97
CA ARG A 807 3.15 -49.47 0.08
C ARG A 807 2.45 -50.78 -0.28
N GLY A 808 1.76 -50.85 -1.42
CA GLY A 808 0.93 -51.99 -1.81
C GLY A 808 -0.32 -52.19 -0.94
N GLU A 809 -0.74 -51.14 -0.23
CA GLU A 809 -1.87 -51.13 0.70
C GLU A 809 -3.14 -50.53 0.07
N TRP A 810 -3.03 -49.91 -1.11
CA TRP A 810 -4.19 -49.40 -1.85
C TRP A 810 -5.01 -50.54 -2.47
N SER A 811 -6.31 -50.50 -2.22
CA SER A 811 -7.29 -51.38 -2.85
C SER A 811 -8.14 -50.54 -3.80
N ASP A 812 -8.13 -50.85 -5.10
CA ASP A 812 -9.03 -50.22 -6.10
C ASP A 812 -10.53 -50.58 -5.87
N GLN A 813 -10.88 -51.10 -4.70
CA GLN A 813 -12.24 -51.31 -4.23
C GLN A 813 -12.87 -50.03 -3.64
N GLY A 814 -12.07 -49.02 -3.26
CA GLY A 814 -12.54 -47.71 -2.78
C GLY A 814 -12.06 -47.33 -1.38
N ALA A 815 -12.74 -46.36 -0.75
CA ALA A 815 -12.33 -45.79 0.54
C ALA A 815 -13.46 -45.78 1.58
N ALA A 816 -13.12 -46.02 2.85
CA ALA A 816 -13.99 -45.79 3.98
C ALA A 816 -13.77 -44.36 4.51
N VAL A 817 -14.83 -43.55 4.52
CA VAL A 817 -14.80 -42.14 4.94
C VAL A 817 -15.42 -42.03 6.32
N SER A 818 -14.72 -41.38 7.25
CA SER A 818 -15.20 -41.13 8.61
C SER A 818 -15.28 -39.63 8.88
N PHE A 819 -16.43 -39.18 9.39
CA PHE A 819 -16.68 -37.83 9.86
C PHE A 819 -16.61 -37.84 11.38
N ARG A 820 -15.78 -36.99 11.98
CA ARG A 820 -15.63 -36.87 13.43
C ARG A 820 -15.93 -35.45 13.87
N PRO A 821 -16.92 -35.23 14.75
CA PRO A 821 -17.21 -33.89 15.24
C PRO A 821 -16.03 -33.39 16.09
N VAL A 822 -15.65 -32.13 15.89
CA VAL A 822 -14.66 -31.45 16.69
C VAL A 822 -15.28 -31.08 18.03
N VAL A 823 -14.62 -31.48 19.12
CA VAL A 823 -14.99 -31.11 20.49
C VAL A 823 -13.98 -30.09 21.01
N VAL A 824 -14.48 -28.97 21.50
CA VAL A 824 -13.68 -27.91 22.13
C VAL A 824 -13.61 -28.21 23.64
N GLU A 825 -12.49 -28.78 24.08
CA GLU A 825 -12.28 -29.16 25.48
C GLU A 825 -11.57 -28.08 26.29
N ILE A 826 -11.95 -27.95 27.57
CA ILE A 826 -11.29 -27.05 28.52
C ILE A 826 -9.99 -27.70 29.02
N PRO A 827 -8.84 -27.01 28.95
CA PRO A 827 -7.58 -27.49 29.51
C PRO A 827 -7.71 -27.91 30.99
N PRO A 828 -7.09 -29.03 31.41
CA PRO A 828 -7.26 -29.58 32.76
C PRO A 828 -6.89 -28.60 33.90
N ASP A 829 -5.97 -27.68 33.65
CA ASP A 829 -5.46 -26.66 34.57
C ASP A 829 -6.43 -25.48 34.78
N VAL A 830 -7.44 -25.32 33.92
CA VAL A 830 -8.45 -24.24 33.99
C VAL A 830 -9.74 -24.71 34.70
N ARG A 831 -9.85 -25.99 35.07
CA ARG A 831 -11.06 -26.64 35.66
C ARG A 831 -11.42 -26.23 37.11
N ALA A 832 -11.12 -25.01 37.54
CA ALA A 832 -11.26 -24.60 38.95
C ALA A 832 -12.48 -23.72 39.30
N SER A 833 -13.41 -23.44 38.37
CA SER A 833 -14.58 -22.57 38.63
C SER A 833 -15.93 -23.28 38.48
N ALA A 834 -16.93 -22.79 39.22
CA ALA A 834 -18.31 -23.30 39.22
C ALA A 834 -19.02 -23.21 37.85
N ASP A 835 -18.46 -22.45 36.90
CA ASP A 835 -18.99 -22.29 35.53
C ASP A 835 -18.62 -23.47 34.60
N ALA A 836 -17.67 -24.33 34.98
CA ALA A 836 -17.25 -25.47 34.15
C ALA A 836 -18.32 -26.57 34.03
N ALA A 837 -19.18 -26.74 35.04
CA ALA A 837 -20.28 -27.71 35.01
C ALA A 837 -21.40 -27.31 34.02
N LEU A 838 -21.52 -26.02 33.67
CA LEU A 838 -22.43 -25.52 32.64
C LEU A 838 -21.87 -25.73 31.22
N ALA A 839 -20.54 -25.80 31.07
CA ALA A 839 -19.90 -26.08 29.79
C ALA A 839 -20.10 -27.53 29.36
N ASP A 840 -20.01 -28.49 30.28
CA ASP A 840 -20.26 -29.91 29.99
C ASP A 840 -21.74 -30.18 29.60
N ALA A 841 -22.69 -29.42 30.15
CA ALA A 841 -24.12 -29.55 29.84
C ALA A 841 -24.54 -28.92 28.48
N ALA A 842 -23.75 -27.98 27.95
CA ALA A 842 -24.02 -27.33 26.66
C ALA A 842 -23.52 -28.15 25.45
N VAL A 843 -22.50 -28.99 25.65
CA VAL A 843 -21.94 -29.87 24.60
C VAL A 843 -22.93 -30.99 24.21
N GLU A 844 -23.86 -31.36 25.09
CA GLU A 844 -24.84 -32.43 24.85
C GLU A 844 -26.10 -31.98 24.08
N ALA A 845 -26.32 -30.66 23.89
CA ALA A 845 -27.60 -30.14 23.39
C ALA A 845 -27.44 -29.30 22.11
N GLN A 846 -28.07 -29.79 21.03
CA GLN A 846 -28.43 -29.12 19.76
C GLN A 846 -27.47 -29.24 18.56
N SER A 847 -27.13 -30.45 18.11
CA SER A 847 -26.70 -30.60 16.70
C SER A 847 -27.95 -30.67 15.80
N VAL A 848 -28.19 -29.63 14.99
CA VAL A 848 -29.11 -29.73 13.86
C VAL A 848 -28.58 -30.81 12.91
N PRO A 849 -29.39 -31.80 12.50
CA PRO A 849 -28.92 -32.83 11.58
C PRO A 849 -28.49 -32.22 10.24
N VAL A 850 -27.29 -32.57 9.79
CA VAL A 850 -26.83 -32.26 8.42
C VAL A 850 -26.99 -33.52 7.57
N THR A 851 -27.60 -33.38 6.40
CA THR A 851 -27.68 -34.47 5.42
C THR A 851 -26.61 -34.26 4.35
N ILE A 852 -25.83 -35.30 4.05
CA ILE A 852 -24.97 -35.39 2.87
C ILE A 852 -25.66 -36.37 1.93
N GLY A 853 -26.16 -35.89 0.79
CA GLY A 853 -26.88 -36.73 -0.16
C GLY A 853 -26.01 -37.83 -0.74
N ARG A 854 -24.73 -37.53 -1.02
CA ARG A 854 -23.78 -38.50 -1.55
C ARG A 854 -22.32 -38.16 -1.20
N VAL A 855 -21.51 -39.18 -0.97
CA VAL A 855 -20.05 -39.09 -0.92
C VAL A 855 -19.49 -39.86 -2.10
N SER A 856 -18.67 -39.23 -2.94
CA SER A 856 -18.22 -39.79 -4.22
C SER A 856 -16.72 -39.63 -4.44
N ILE A 857 -16.16 -40.52 -5.27
CA ILE A 857 -14.76 -40.46 -5.69
C ILE A 857 -14.70 -40.19 -7.20
N PHE A 858 -13.80 -39.30 -7.60
CA PHE A 858 -13.50 -38.98 -8.99
C PHE A 858 -12.02 -39.20 -9.30
N TYR A 859 -11.70 -39.63 -10.52
CA TYR A 859 -10.34 -39.75 -11.06
C TYR A 859 -10.06 -38.69 -12.11
N ARG A 860 -8.81 -38.24 -12.20
CA ARG A 860 -8.36 -37.27 -13.18
C ARG A 860 -6.94 -37.51 -13.66
#